data_AF-T0R5X4-F1
#
_entry.id   AF-T0R5X4-F1
#
_cell.length_a   1.000
_cell.length_b   1.000
_cell.length_c   1.000
_cell.angle_alpha   90.00
_cell.angle_beta   90.00
_cell.angle_gamma   90.00
#
_symmetry.space_group_name_H-M   'P 1'
#
loop_
_entity.id
_entity.type
_entity.pdbx_description
1 polymer ?
#
loop_
_entity_poly.entity_id
_entity_poly.type
_entity_poly.pdbx_seq_one_letter_code
_entity_poly.pdbx_strand_id
1 'polypeptide(L)'
;MSVYDWVTHTKEVVAFEGDVTTWHIMSSVYASKPTPVPTSMSSSLAIYIWYGAAVTSAGLLAVALVVVALWLAYRPYDCDWFVFNRIAGSTWLSRSLLVLRGVTAALCLASVPLAATTRLGVVAFQEVPRSIWVSALLAGETTWLAYATQELLHPMTQSMTRLSAGVSTAMAWLLVLLLDVLAPVHATASMDQMCYTVNMVNFVFCDSGKLFLGHWTRTFIVLGINVGGAVIAAMAATLFTAPSPPSLSASSALWTGLSTCFLNSEAGTTNPVTAFMGGLLYIRCGVFDVTRTHHTLLLLGLGYTAFTLFGNIAFLSIIQESLANDFFWGGFNSSSTHAYLATRANELLLTTTEAPLHLDDPRLLDHSRFYNGSEGTIIWSSTVARRALFQSTTTLEIAVANLRRMDPCLLPWMFTQYCWLDLNQTWEMASTQGRQRRCVSDRMTNGAVYLELPLRNVNDWAAWDRCWGDSFDVGFGKELSTALGGRQWLASLTDTALSADQEVRAWRQHQISHFTLQWQNYKTIGFDDALTIETALGLSYPLALSYIPASMHTKHQTSYMMYWTFASDLWAVSSNTTSISGRSLLRGSANFAFRNVSNWGLLVENRTLTSPFPSDIASLESSLGPFNAIDMVYLMPPPSLLEFYAGVSSALASLLLRDPNAQTAFLSLPVKYNLVASPRFLLDDLSILLGGGNLFCGIDNGLLSGATGLYSLFTATSPCRFIANEVMFPSRLQLLFAFLGFEMTLALNTTSDLNHICALDTTIVANCAGDYATFYNFSLERALDFVSLAHTAKLLYADVIDHNISLVQYAVGGQLGPGSLLLIPLLDNDDRGWSFYGWCSLYEWAIGMREVVSFQGDAGTITTISGGTASNAMAPDAAQRRASYAALLQQGVAYVTIVMIFIMSLVFLNALRSRGRLESRNLFCINRVVGLVWLGRPLLLLRSITALCLLNTSVADVVQVGAVTHFALPKLPWYKTVLGASEVTWLVYVLNDLLSCATHHYTSLYAFKSSNLAWLVLICVTSIHPLAPTGKLQRACDARDMDAALVCTSGYIAIGSYARLQATVGIAFGCVLMAYAVERWRVPRLASALPKTLLLNAQSLYMLSWTHWRHGDEFFLDSSSGIMAGLLSLQHKDTWYIFDTKTWRLLMLPTAHDCGRFKHAIPLSKH
;
A
#
# COMPACT_ATOMS: atom_id res chain seq x y z
N MET A 1 -24.58 -13.11 35.90
CA MET A 1 -23.94 -12.83 34.60
C MET A 1 -23.31 -11.45 34.56
N SER A 2 -23.97 -10.39 35.02
CA SER A 2 -23.41 -9.01 35.01
C SER A 2 -22.01 -8.85 35.65
N VAL A 3 -21.68 -9.56 36.73
CA VAL A 3 -20.31 -9.54 37.31
C VAL A 3 -19.31 -10.27 36.40
N TYR A 4 -19.72 -11.37 35.77
CA TYR A 4 -18.92 -12.04 34.74
C TYR A 4 -18.71 -11.11 33.55
N ASP A 5 -19.77 -10.43 33.09
CA ASP A 5 -19.72 -9.46 32.00
C ASP A 5 -18.78 -8.29 32.30
N TRP A 6 -18.73 -7.85 33.56
CA TRP A 6 -17.80 -6.82 34.04
C TRP A 6 -16.35 -7.33 34.07
N VAL A 7 -16.14 -8.54 34.59
CA VAL A 7 -14.81 -9.20 34.61
C VAL A 7 -14.29 -9.48 33.20
N THR A 8 -15.17 -9.75 32.23
CA THR A 8 -14.81 -9.96 30.82
C THR A 8 -14.79 -8.67 30.00
N HIS A 9 -14.89 -7.50 30.63
CA HIS A 9 -14.91 -6.18 29.97
C HIS A 9 -16.01 -5.99 28.91
N THR A 10 -17.07 -6.80 28.97
CA THR A 10 -18.26 -6.63 28.13
C THR A 10 -19.24 -5.61 28.72
N LYS A 11 -19.09 -5.30 30.02
CA LYS A 11 -19.71 -4.16 30.70
C LYS A 11 -18.65 -3.45 31.52
N GLU A 12 -18.86 -2.17 31.77
CA GLU A 12 -18.06 -1.40 32.73
C GLU A 12 -18.92 -0.99 33.92
N VAL A 13 -18.28 -0.68 35.04
CA VAL A 13 -18.95 -0.10 36.21
C VAL A 13 -18.37 1.29 36.40
N VAL A 14 -19.24 2.30 36.33
CA VAL A 14 -18.87 3.70 36.46
C VAL A 14 -19.40 4.22 37.79
N ALA A 15 -18.54 4.89 38.55
CA ALA A 15 -18.93 5.63 39.74
C ALA A 15 -19.36 7.05 39.32
N PHE A 16 -20.61 7.39 39.58
CA PHE A 16 -21.14 8.74 39.46
C PHE A 16 -21.09 9.37 40.84
N GLU A 17 -20.07 10.18 41.08
CA GLU A 17 -19.88 10.92 42.32
C GLU A 17 -20.63 12.26 42.24
N GLY A 18 -21.66 12.40 43.06
CA GLY A 18 -22.32 13.69 43.30
C GLY A 18 -22.16 14.11 44.76
N ASP A 19 -22.44 15.37 45.05
CA ASP A 19 -22.24 15.98 46.39
C ASP A 19 -23.04 15.28 47.52
N VAL A 20 -24.09 14.53 47.18
CA VAL A 20 -24.99 13.86 48.15
C VAL A 20 -24.70 12.37 48.26
N THR A 21 -24.46 11.68 47.14
CA THR A 21 -24.26 10.22 47.09
C THR A 21 -23.46 9.80 45.87
N THR A 22 -22.68 8.74 46.00
CA THR A 22 -21.99 8.09 44.88
C THR A 22 -22.77 6.87 44.40
N TRP A 23 -23.08 6.81 43.11
CA TRP A 23 -23.77 5.70 42.48
C TRP A 23 -22.80 4.87 41.65
N HIS A 24 -22.69 3.57 41.90
CA HIS A 24 -21.90 2.67 41.08
C HIS A 24 -22.85 1.93 40.13
N ILE A 25 -22.84 2.32 38.86
CA ILE A 25 -23.80 1.84 37.86
C ILE A 25 -23.05 1.06 36.79
N MET A 26 -23.61 -0.09 36.41
CA MET A 26 -23.04 -0.94 35.36
C MET A 26 -23.64 -0.59 33.99
N SER A 27 -22.81 -0.51 32.96
CA SER A 27 -23.22 -0.22 31.59
C SER A 27 -24.07 -1.34 30.96
N SER A 28 -24.65 -1.06 29.80
CA SER A 28 -25.16 -2.11 28.90
C SER A 28 -23.99 -2.93 28.31
N VAL A 29 -24.31 -4.11 27.77
CA VAL A 29 -23.32 -4.97 27.11
C VAL A 29 -22.78 -4.26 25.87
N TYR A 30 -21.47 -4.05 25.81
CA TYR A 30 -20.77 -3.60 24.62
C TYR A 30 -20.66 -4.74 23.62
N ALA A 31 -20.99 -4.46 22.34
CA ALA A 31 -20.70 -5.40 21.27
C ALA A 31 -19.18 -5.51 21.09
N SER A 32 -18.63 -6.73 21.09
CA SER A 32 -17.22 -6.95 20.82
C SER A 32 -16.87 -6.37 19.45
N LYS A 33 -15.99 -5.36 19.42
CA LYS A 33 -15.46 -4.86 18.15
C LYS A 33 -14.57 -5.96 17.55
N PRO A 34 -14.82 -6.41 16.30
CA PRO A 34 -13.90 -7.31 15.64
C PRO A 34 -12.55 -6.59 15.55
N THR A 35 -11.48 -7.27 15.97
CA THR A 35 -10.13 -6.78 15.73
C THR A 35 -9.97 -6.63 14.21
N PRO A 36 -9.56 -5.45 13.70
CA PRO A 36 -9.30 -5.30 12.28
C PRO A 36 -8.26 -6.35 11.90
N VAL A 37 -8.59 -7.21 10.92
CA VAL A 37 -7.66 -8.23 10.43
C VAL A 37 -6.44 -7.48 9.90
N PRO A 38 -5.24 -7.63 10.50
CA PRO A 38 -4.06 -6.98 9.96
C PRO A 38 -3.88 -7.50 8.53
N THR A 39 -3.96 -6.64 7.53
CA THR A 39 -3.91 -7.04 6.12
C THR A 39 -2.54 -7.53 5.66
N SER A 40 -1.55 -7.59 6.54
CA SER A 40 -0.37 -8.44 6.36
C SER A 40 0.47 -8.46 7.64
N MET A 41 0.73 -9.63 8.22
CA MET A 41 1.82 -9.77 9.18
C MET A 41 3.14 -9.38 8.49
N SER A 42 3.87 -8.42 9.05
CA SER A 42 5.19 -8.00 8.60
C SER A 42 6.21 -9.12 8.84
N SER A 43 6.31 -10.09 7.92
CA SER A 43 7.36 -11.11 7.96
C SER A 43 8.41 -10.82 6.89
N SER A 44 9.30 -9.87 7.18
CA SER A 44 10.34 -9.48 6.23
C SER A 44 11.42 -10.57 6.11
N LEU A 45 11.94 -11.09 7.22
CA LEU A 45 13.06 -12.03 7.20
C LEU A 45 12.69 -13.41 6.62
N ALA A 46 11.50 -13.95 6.92
CA ALA A 46 11.11 -15.29 6.47
C ALA A 46 10.94 -15.35 4.94
N ILE A 47 10.47 -14.26 4.33
CA ILE A 47 10.34 -14.14 2.87
C ILE A 47 11.73 -14.12 2.20
N TYR A 48 12.73 -13.45 2.78
CA TYR A 48 14.10 -13.47 2.24
C TYR A 48 14.77 -14.82 2.37
N ILE A 49 14.59 -15.44 3.52
CA ILE A 49 15.04 -16.81 3.77
C ILE A 49 14.39 -17.76 2.74
N TRP A 50 13.10 -17.58 2.47
CA TRP A 50 12.38 -18.36 1.46
C TRP A 50 12.89 -18.09 0.04
N TYR A 51 13.10 -16.84 -0.39
CA TYR A 51 13.67 -16.54 -1.70
C TYR A 51 15.09 -17.08 -1.86
N GLY A 52 15.93 -16.99 -0.82
CA GLY A 52 17.26 -17.61 -0.81
C GLY A 52 17.19 -19.13 -0.98
N ALA A 53 16.24 -19.79 -0.32
CA ALA A 53 15.96 -21.21 -0.50
C ALA A 53 15.37 -21.53 -1.89
N ALA A 54 14.53 -20.66 -2.45
CA ALA A 54 13.95 -20.85 -3.78
C ALA A 54 15.00 -20.71 -4.89
N VAL A 55 15.89 -19.72 -4.80
CA VAL A 55 17.00 -19.51 -5.76
C VAL A 55 17.96 -20.70 -5.75
N THR A 56 18.28 -21.24 -4.58
CA THR A 56 19.11 -22.45 -4.47
C THR A 56 18.42 -23.67 -5.07
N SER A 57 17.11 -23.84 -4.83
CA SER A 57 16.32 -24.93 -5.45
C SER A 57 16.26 -24.78 -6.98
N ALA A 58 16.00 -23.58 -7.49
CA ALA A 58 15.92 -23.30 -8.92
C ALA A 58 17.28 -23.51 -9.61
N GLY A 59 18.38 -23.07 -8.98
CA GLY A 59 19.73 -23.31 -9.47
C GLY A 59 20.07 -24.80 -9.55
N LEU A 60 19.79 -25.57 -8.49
CA LEU A 60 20.00 -27.02 -8.50
C LEU A 60 19.08 -27.74 -9.50
N LEU A 61 17.83 -27.30 -9.65
CA LEU A 61 16.90 -27.85 -10.64
C LEU A 61 17.38 -27.57 -12.07
N ALA A 62 17.85 -26.37 -12.38
CA ALA A 62 18.40 -26.03 -13.69
C ALA A 62 19.61 -26.89 -14.03
N VAL A 63 20.54 -27.08 -13.07
CA VAL A 63 21.68 -27.97 -13.23
C VAL A 63 21.22 -29.42 -13.41
N ALA A 64 20.27 -29.90 -12.59
CA ALA A 64 19.72 -31.25 -12.71
C ALA A 64 19.06 -31.51 -14.07
N LEU A 65 18.28 -30.56 -14.60
CA LEU A 65 17.64 -30.66 -15.91
C LEU A 65 18.66 -30.74 -17.04
N VAL A 66 19.73 -29.94 -16.99
CA VAL A 66 20.82 -30.00 -17.98
C VAL A 66 21.58 -31.32 -17.87
N VAL A 67 21.86 -31.80 -16.66
CA VAL A 67 22.49 -33.10 -16.41
C VAL A 67 21.63 -34.25 -16.94
N VAL A 68 20.31 -34.22 -16.74
CA VAL A 68 19.35 -35.21 -17.27
C VAL A 68 19.27 -35.12 -18.80
N ALA A 69 19.27 -33.91 -19.39
CA ALA A 69 19.28 -33.72 -20.83
C ALA A 69 20.57 -34.27 -21.47
N LEU A 70 21.72 -34.05 -20.83
CA LEU A 70 23.01 -34.63 -21.25
C LEU A 70 22.99 -36.15 -21.10
N TRP A 71 22.36 -36.71 -20.06
CA TRP A 71 22.23 -38.16 -19.90
C TRP A 71 21.32 -38.78 -20.96
N LEU A 72 20.20 -38.13 -21.28
CA LEU A 72 19.31 -38.55 -22.37
C LEU A 72 20.00 -38.48 -23.75
N ALA A 73 20.86 -37.48 -23.97
CA ALA A 73 21.58 -37.25 -25.21
C ALA A 73 22.77 -38.20 -25.41
N TYR A 74 23.54 -38.50 -24.36
CA TYR A 74 24.79 -39.27 -24.45
C TYR A 74 24.71 -40.69 -23.86
N ARG A 75 23.61 -41.05 -23.16
CA ARG A 75 23.33 -42.35 -22.52
C ARG A 75 24.53 -43.09 -21.91
N PRO A 76 25.27 -42.46 -20.99
CA PRO A 76 26.42 -43.08 -20.35
C PRO A 76 26.03 -44.10 -19.25
N TYR A 77 26.86 -45.14 -19.08
CA TYR A 77 26.63 -46.25 -18.14
C TYR A 77 27.15 -45.99 -16.71
N ASP A 78 28.20 -45.18 -16.53
CA ASP A 78 28.81 -44.87 -15.23
C ASP A 78 28.59 -43.40 -14.83
N CYS A 79 27.51 -43.12 -14.10
CA CYS A 79 27.18 -41.78 -13.58
C CYS A 79 27.12 -41.75 -12.05
N ASP A 80 27.87 -40.84 -11.45
CA ASP A 80 27.95 -40.66 -10.00
C ASP A 80 26.75 -39.83 -9.44
N TRP A 81 25.52 -40.31 -9.64
CA TRP A 81 24.29 -39.59 -9.26
C TRP A 81 24.17 -39.29 -7.76
N PHE A 82 24.69 -40.17 -6.91
CA PHE A 82 24.55 -40.08 -5.45
C PHE A 82 25.40 -38.98 -4.79
N VAL A 83 26.29 -38.33 -5.55
CA VAL A 83 27.10 -37.17 -5.08
C VAL A 83 26.63 -35.84 -5.68
N PHE A 84 25.52 -35.84 -6.42
CA PHE A 84 24.98 -34.66 -7.10
C PHE A 84 24.85 -33.44 -6.19
N ASN A 85 24.18 -33.54 -5.03
CA ASN A 85 23.99 -32.39 -4.14
C ASN A 85 25.32 -31.81 -3.63
N ARG A 86 26.31 -32.67 -3.35
CA ARG A 86 27.65 -32.23 -2.86
C ARG A 86 28.46 -31.56 -3.95
N ILE A 87 28.39 -32.06 -5.18
CA ILE A 87 29.19 -31.56 -6.30
C ILE A 87 28.51 -30.36 -6.96
N ALA A 88 27.21 -30.45 -7.24
CA ALA A 88 26.46 -29.38 -7.88
C ALA A 88 26.31 -28.16 -6.98
N GLY A 89 26.08 -28.35 -5.67
CA GLY A 89 25.99 -27.25 -4.71
C GLY A 89 27.30 -26.47 -4.60
N SER A 90 28.44 -27.18 -4.51
CA SER A 90 29.77 -26.58 -4.38
C SER A 90 30.27 -25.89 -5.65
N THR A 91 29.78 -26.34 -6.81
CA THR A 91 30.27 -25.91 -8.12
C THR A 91 29.40 -24.85 -8.77
N TRP A 92 28.07 -24.93 -8.61
CA TRP A 92 27.11 -24.08 -9.32
C TRP A 92 26.36 -23.09 -8.43
N LEU A 93 26.41 -23.25 -7.10
CA LEU A 93 25.80 -22.31 -6.14
C LEU A 93 26.88 -21.59 -5.32
N SER A 94 26.58 -20.37 -4.88
CA SER A 94 27.48 -19.66 -3.96
C SER A 94 27.41 -20.29 -2.55
N ARG A 95 28.57 -20.38 -1.89
CA ARG A 95 28.68 -20.96 -0.54
C ARG A 95 27.81 -20.26 0.48
N SER A 96 27.66 -18.93 0.35
CA SER A 96 26.78 -18.12 1.19
C SER A 96 25.32 -18.55 1.09
N LEU A 97 24.86 -18.97 -0.10
CA LEU A 97 23.51 -19.47 -0.31
C LEU A 97 23.32 -20.88 0.29
N LEU A 98 24.35 -21.73 0.27
CA LEU A 98 24.31 -23.04 0.93
C LEU A 98 24.26 -22.91 2.46
N VAL A 99 25.07 -22.02 3.03
CA VAL A 99 25.03 -21.72 4.48
C VAL A 99 23.67 -21.14 4.86
N LEU A 100 23.16 -20.17 4.08
CA LEU A 100 21.84 -19.60 4.32
C LEU A 100 20.75 -20.67 4.32
N ARG A 101 20.76 -21.58 3.35
CA ARG A 101 19.79 -22.69 3.25
C ARG A 101 19.92 -23.68 4.42
N GLY A 102 21.13 -24.00 4.84
CA GLY A 102 21.37 -24.87 6.00
C GLY A 102 20.97 -24.23 7.33
N VAL A 103 21.25 -22.94 7.53
CA VAL A 103 20.78 -22.16 8.69
C VAL A 103 19.25 -22.06 8.70
N THR A 104 18.63 -21.88 7.53
CA THR A 104 17.17 -21.85 7.37
C THR A 104 16.54 -23.14 7.86
N ALA A 105 17.06 -24.28 7.43
CA ALA A 105 16.58 -25.58 7.88
C ALA A 105 16.78 -25.77 9.40
N ALA A 106 17.90 -25.28 9.95
CA ALA A 106 18.14 -25.30 11.39
C ALA A 106 17.13 -24.43 12.17
N LEU A 107 16.77 -23.25 11.65
CA LEU A 107 15.74 -22.39 12.24
C LEU A 107 14.35 -23.02 12.16
N CYS A 108 14.02 -23.67 11.03
CA CYS A 108 12.80 -24.44 10.89
C CYS A 108 12.72 -25.55 11.94
N LEU A 109 13.77 -26.36 12.12
CA LEU A 109 13.83 -27.42 13.14
C LEU A 109 13.82 -26.88 14.58
N ALA A 110 14.24 -25.62 14.78
CA ALA A 110 14.22 -24.95 16.08
C ALA A 110 12.91 -24.21 16.39
N SER A 111 11.94 -24.23 15.46
CA SER A 111 10.64 -23.56 15.61
C SER A 111 9.50 -24.57 15.76
N VAL A 112 8.37 -24.15 16.34
CA VAL A 112 7.19 -24.99 16.58
C VAL A 112 6.12 -24.75 15.50
N PRO A 113 5.62 -25.79 14.81
CA PRO A 113 4.45 -25.69 13.96
C PRO A 113 3.15 -25.68 14.80
N LEU A 114 2.37 -24.60 14.69
CA LEU A 114 1.06 -24.48 15.33
C LEU A 114 -0.05 -24.48 14.28
N ALA A 115 -1.12 -25.23 14.55
CA ALA A 115 -2.36 -25.16 13.78
C ALA A 115 -3.54 -24.86 14.71
N ALA A 116 -4.51 -24.08 14.23
CA ALA A 116 -5.78 -23.95 14.92
C ALA A 116 -6.61 -25.21 14.65
N THR A 117 -7.05 -25.89 15.70
CA THR A 117 -7.93 -27.05 15.59
C THR A 117 -9.19 -26.79 16.39
N THR A 118 -10.34 -27.18 15.81
CA THR A 118 -11.65 -27.01 16.46
C THR A 118 -12.09 -28.36 16.99
N ARG A 119 -12.18 -28.52 18.31
CA ARG A 119 -12.77 -29.71 18.94
C ARG A 119 -13.95 -29.28 19.80
N LEU A 120 -15.12 -29.89 19.57
CA LEU A 120 -16.35 -29.64 20.34
C LEU A 120 -16.75 -28.14 20.38
N GLY A 121 -16.54 -27.41 19.28
CA GLY A 121 -16.86 -25.99 19.19
C GLY A 121 -15.84 -25.03 19.82
N VAL A 122 -14.78 -25.54 20.45
CA VAL A 122 -13.66 -24.73 20.97
C VAL A 122 -12.51 -24.75 19.97
N VAL A 123 -12.05 -23.57 19.56
CA VAL A 123 -10.84 -23.40 18.75
C VAL A 123 -9.64 -23.29 19.68
N ALA A 124 -8.68 -24.20 19.56
CA ALA A 124 -7.43 -24.16 20.31
C ALA A 124 -6.23 -24.30 19.38
N PHE A 125 -5.12 -23.66 19.73
CA PHE A 125 -3.84 -23.94 19.09
C PHE A 125 -3.39 -25.34 19.52
N GLN A 126 -3.17 -26.20 18.54
CA GLN A 126 -2.59 -27.51 18.74
C GLN A 126 -1.20 -27.54 18.11
N GLU A 127 -0.20 -27.95 18.89
CA GLU A 127 1.12 -28.29 18.37
C GLU A 127 0.97 -29.53 17.47
N VAL A 128 1.30 -29.39 16.18
CA VAL A 128 1.23 -30.49 15.22
C VAL A 128 2.63 -31.04 15.04
N PRO A 129 3.00 -32.18 15.65
CA PRO A 129 4.34 -32.71 15.52
C PRO A 129 4.69 -32.92 14.04
N ARG A 130 5.91 -32.52 13.63
CA ARG A 130 6.39 -32.75 12.27
C ARG A 130 6.39 -34.24 11.97
N SER A 131 6.02 -34.62 10.75
CA SER A 131 6.18 -36.00 10.32
C SER A 131 7.67 -36.34 10.23
N ILE A 132 8.00 -37.61 10.46
CA ILE A 132 9.39 -38.12 10.35
C ILE A 132 9.98 -37.75 8.98
N TRP A 133 9.17 -37.73 7.92
CA TRP A 133 9.59 -37.34 6.57
C TRP A 133 9.99 -35.87 6.46
N VAL A 134 9.23 -34.96 7.05
CA VAL A 134 9.55 -33.52 7.05
C VAL A 134 10.80 -33.24 7.90
N SER A 135 10.91 -33.90 9.06
CA SER A 135 12.08 -33.82 9.91
C SER A 135 13.33 -34.38 9.22
N ALA A 136 13.22 -35.49 8.49
CA ALA A 136 14.31 -36.08 7.71
C ALA A 136 14.76 -35.17 6.55
N LEU A 137 13.81 -34.53 5.87
CA LEU A 137 14.08 -33.56 4.81
C LEU A 137 14.82 -32.34 5.37
N LEU A 138 14.29 -31.71 6.42
CA LEU A 138 14.92 -30.55 7.06
C LEU A 138 16.29 -30.89 7.65
N ALA A 139 16.44 -32.05 8.30
CA ALA A 139 17.73 -32.54 8.76
C ALA A 139 18.70 -32.70 7.58
N GLY A 140 18.22 -33.20 6.44
CA GLY A 140 18.97 -33.27 5.18
C GLY A 140 19.45 -31.90 4.71
N GLU A 141 18.58 -30.90 4.75
CA GLU A 141 18.92 -29.52 4.40
C GLU A 141 19.94 -28.89 5.37
N THR A 142 19.99 -29.28 6.65
CA THR A 142 21.05 -28.79 7.55
C THR A 142 22.45 -29.27 7.14
N THR A 143 22.57 -30.37 6.40
CA THR A 143 23.86 -30.92 5.96
C THR A 143 24.60 -30.03 4.97
N TRP A 144 23.95 -29.02 4.36
CA TRP A 144 24.64 -27.97 3.59
C TRP A 144 25.70 -27.24 4.42
N LEU A 145 25.49 -27.10 5.73
CA LEU A 145 26.48 -26.55 6.66
C LEU A 145 27.70 -27.45 6.81
N ALA A 146 27.47 -28.76 6.90
CA ALA A 146 28.54 -29.75 6.93
C ALA A 146 29.32 -29.77 5.61
N TYR A 147 28.64 -29.66 4.45
CA TYR A 147 29.31 -29.58 3.14
C TYR A 147 30.19 -28.34 3.02
N ALA A 148 29.69 -27.16 3.39
CA ALA A 148 30.46 -25.92 3.37
C ALA A 148 31.69 -25.98 4.31
N THR A 149 31.53 -26.62 5.47
CA THR A 149 32.62 -26.81 6.45
C THR A 149 33.65 -27.84 5.96
N GLN A 150 33.21 -28.93 5.36
CA GLN A 150 34.08 -29.97 4.80
C GLN A 150 34.90 -29.44 3.63
N GLU A 151 34.35 -28.54 2.82
CA GLU A 151 35.12 -27.84 1.78
C GLU A 151 36.23 -26.96 2.35
N LEU A 152 35.95 -26.21 3.43
CA LEU A 152 36.95 -25.40 4.11
C LEU A 152 38.08 -26.28 4.69
N LEU A 153 37.74 -27.47 5.17
CA LEU A 153 38.68 -28.42 5.78
C LEU A 153 39.32 -29.38 4.76
N HIS A 154 38.87 -29.38 3.51
CA HIS A 154 39.38 -30.26 2.46
C HIS A 154 40.90 -30.12 2.22
N PRO A 155 41.50 -28.90 2.19
CA PRO A 155 42.95 -28.75 2.03
C PRO A 155 43.78 -29.50 3.09
N MET A 156 43.21 -29.69 4.28
CA MET A 156 43.86 -30.40 5.39
C MET A 156 43.60 -31.91 5.38
N THR A 157 42.47 -32.37 4.85
CA THR A 157 42.03 -33.77 4.92
C THR A 157 42.25 -34.57 3.63
N GLN A 158 42.39 -33.89 2.48
CA GLN A 158 42.79 -34.41 1.17
C GLN A 158 42.16 -35.76 0.78
N SER A 159 42.95 -36.84 0.71
CA SER A 159 42.49 -38.17 0.25
C SER A 159 41.47 -38.82 1.20
N MET A 160 41.47 -38.43 2.48
CA MET A 160 40.55 -38.94 3.49
C MET A 160 39.24 -38.16 3.55
N THR A 161 39.10 -37.05 2.82
CA THR A 161 37.84 -36.28 2.75
C THR A 161 36.68 -37.16 2.27
N ARG A 162 36.90 -38.12 1.36
CA ARG A 162 35.83 -39.01 0.87
C ARG A 162 35.19 -39.83 1.98
N LEU A 163 36.02 -40.35 2.89
CA LEU A 163 35.59 -41.20 4.01
C LEU A 163 35.05 -40.32 5.15
N SER A 164 35.79 -39.29 5.56
CA SER A 164 35.42 -38.43 6.70
C SER A 164 34.19 -37.57 6.42
N ALA A 165 34.03 -37.05 5.20
CA ALA A 165 32.88 -36.23 4.82
C ALA A 165 31.61 -37.07 4.66
N GLY A 166 31.72 -38.31 4.16
CA GLY A 166 30.59 -39.25 4.07
C GLY A 166 30.07 -39.63 5.46
N VAL A 167 30.97 -40.03 6.36
CA VAL A 167 30.62 -40.45 7.73
C VAL A 167 30.08 -39.27 8.56
N SER A 168 30.76 -38.11 8.56
CA SER A 168 30.33 -36.96 9.38
C SER A 168 28.99 -36.39 8.96
N THR A 169 28.66 -36.37 7.68
CA THR A 169 27.33 -35.90 7.21
C THR A 169 26.23 -36.92 7.45
N ALA A 170 26.49 -38.22 7.31
CA ALA A 170 25.53 -39.26 7.66
C ALA A 170 25.22 -39.23 9.18
N MET A 171 26.25 -39.07 10.01
CA MET A 171 26.08 -38.92 11.46
C MET A 171 25.37 -37.60 11.81
N ALA A 172 25.74 -36.47 11.20
CA ALA A 172 25.09 -35.19 11.45
C ALA A 172 23.61 -35.23 11.08
N TRP A 173 23.27 -35.81 9.91
CA TRP A 173 21.89 -36.01 9.48
C TRP A 173 21.11 -36.88 10.48
N LEU A 174 21.69 -38.02 10.89
CA LEU A 174 21.04 -38.93 11.83
C LEU A 174 20.85 -38.28 13.21
N LEU A 175 21.86 -37.58 13.72
CA LEU A 175 21.80 -36.91 15.02
C LEU A 175 20.78 -35.77 15.02
N VAL A 176 20.72 -34.96 13.96
CA VAL A 176 19.72 -33.88 13.85
C VAL A 176 18.30 -34.45 13.70
N LEU A 177 18.13 -35.53 12.93
CA LEU A 177 16.85 -36.22 12.80
C LEU A 177 16.38 -36.82 14.13
N LEU A 178 17.26 -37.54 14.83
CA LEU A 178 16.95 -38.11 16.15
C LEU A 178 16.67 -37.03 17.17
N LEU A 179 17.40 -35.91 17.11
CA LEU A 179 17.19 -34.76 17.99
C LEU A 179 15.79 -34.17 17.78
N ASP A 180 15.32 -34.01 16.53
CA ASP A 180 13.97 -33.51 16.22
C ASP A 180 12.85 -34.47 16.63
N VAL A 181 13.04 -35.78 16.40
CA VAL A 181 12.02 -36.80 16.69
C VAL A 181 11.93 -37.13 18.19
N LEU A 182 13.07 -37.24 18.89
CA LEU A 182 13.11 -37.65 20.29
C LEU A 182 12.94 -36.48 21.27
N ALA A 183 13.24 -35.26 20.84
CA ALA A 183 13.12 -34.05 21.66
C ALA A 183 12.48 -32.91 20.86
N PRO A 184 11.15 -32.97 20.62
CA PRO A 184 10.42 -31.93 19.89
C PRO A 184 10.42 -30.60 20.66
N VAL A 185 10.27 -29.50 19.92
CA VAL A 185 10.23 -28.15 20.47
C VAL A 185 8.80 -27.79 20.88
N HIS A 186 8.63 -27.17 22.04
CA HIS A 186 7.34 -26.71 22.57
C HIS A 186 7.24 -25.18 22.59
N ALA A 187 6.05 -24.66 22.33
CA ALA A 187 5.77 -23.22 22.35
C ALA A 187 5.52 -22.75 23.78
N THR A 188 6.04 -21.57 24.13
CA THR A 188 5.77 -20.96 25.44
C THR A 188 5.09 -19.61 25.23
N ALA A 189 4.08 -19.32 26.04
CA ALA A 189 3.37 -18.04 26.02
C ALA A 189 3.51 -17.39 27.40
N SER A 190 3.83 -16.10 27.42
CA SER A 190 3.74 -15.27 28.62
C SER A 190 2.68 -14.21 28.38
N MET A 191 1.67 -14.13 29.24
CA MET A 191 0.67 -13.08 29.21
C MET A 191 1.05 -12.04 30.26
N ASP A 192 1.39 -10.84 29.82
CA ASP A 192 1.68 -9.71 30.69
C ASP A 192 1.13 -8.47 30.00
N GLN A 193 0.07 -7.90 30.58
CA GLN A 193 -0.64 -6.77 29.99
C GLN A 193 -0.02 -5.46 30.47
N MET A 194 0.79 -4.85 29.62
CA MET A 194 1.34 -3.52 29.84
C MET A 194 0.63 -2.51 28.94
N CYS A 195 -0.20 -1.67 29.54
CA CYS A 195 -0.88 -0.59 28.85
C CYS A 195 -0.21 0.75 29.14
N TYR A 196 -0.05 1.58 28.11
CA TYR A 196 0.34 2.97 28.25
C TYR A 196 -0.67 3.85 27.51
N THR A 197 -0.98 5.00 28.10
CA THR A 197 -1.88 5.99 27.50
C THR A 197 -1.05 6.98 26.68
N VAL A 198 -1.48 7.26 25.45
CA VAL A 198 -0.87 8.30 24.61
C VAL A 198 -1.98 9.28 24.29
N ASN A 199 -1.83 10.52 24.77
CA ASN A 199 -2.93 11.47 24.90
C ASN A 199 -4.07 10.91 25.76
N MET A 200 -4.13 11.31 27.04
CA MET A 200 -5.01 10.79 28.10
C MET A 200 -6.51 10.61 27.76
N VAL A 201 -6.99 11.13 26.63
CA VAL A 201 -8.39 11.17 26.22
C VAL A 201 -8.73 10.22 25.05
N ASN A 202 -7.77 9.89 24.17
CA ASN A 202 -8.11 9.32 22.85
C ASN A 202 -7.66 7.86 22.63
N PHE A 203 -6.49 7.45 23.14
CA PHE A 203 -5.94 6.13 22.85
C PHE A 203 -5.21 5.49 24.04
N VAL A 204 -5.47 4.19 24.23
CA VAL A 204 -4.72 3.32 25.15
C VAL A 204 -4.07 2.23 24.31
N PHE A 205 -2.75 2.12 24.40
CA PHE A 205 -1.99 1.06 23.73
C PHE A 205 -1.64 -0.01 24.76
N CYS A 206 -1.93 -1.27 24.48
CA CYS A 206 -1.64 -2.39 25.37
C CYS A 206 -0.83 -3.46 24.64
N ASP A 207 0.34 -3.81 25.17
CA ASP A 207 1.00 -5.09 24.87
C ASP A 207 0.43 -6.13 25.83
N SER A 208 -0.22 -7.17 25.34
CA SER A 208 -0.97 -8.13 26.18
C SER A 208 -0.20 -9.43 26.44
N GLY A 209 0.90 -9.69 25.73
CA GLY A 209 1.68 -10.91 25.91
C GLY A 209 2.61 -11.26 24.75
N LYS A 210 3.51 -12.20 25.02
CA LYS A 210 4.54 -12.68 24.08
C LYS A 210 4.39 -14.18 23.86
N LEU A 211 4.39 -14.58 22.60
CA LEU A 211 4.39 -15.98 22.18
C LEU A 211 5.77 -16.35 21.63
N PHE A 212 6.48 -17.25 22.29
CA PHE A 212 7.79 -17.75 21.88
C PHE A 212 7.62 -19.05 21.10
N LEU A 213 7.83 -18.97 19.79
CA LEU A 213 7.67 -20.10 18.87
C LEU A 213 8.98 -20.79 18.49
N GLY A 214 10.14 -20.24 18.88
CA GLY A 214 11.44 -20.76 18.50
C GLY A 214 12.50 -20.60 19.59
N HIS A 215 13.45 -21.52 19.63
CA HIS A 215 14.49 -21.60 20.67
C HIS A 215 15.89 -21.46 20.08
N TRP A 216 16.61 -20.40 20.46
CA TRP A 216 17.98 -20.15 19.99
C TRP A 216 18.97 -21.25 20.39
N THR A 217 18.78 -21.83 21.57
CA THR A 217 19.59 -22.96 22.07
C THR A 217 19.54 -24.15 21.10
N ARG A 218 18.35 -24.47 20.60
CA ARG A 218 18.14 -25.54 19.63
C ARG A 218 18.83 -25.27 18.30
N THR A 219 18.73 -24.03 17.80
CA THR A 219 19.45 -23.59 16.60
C THR A 219 20.95 -23.81 16.75
N PHE A 220 21.56 -23.37 17.86
CA PHE A 220 23.00 -23.54 18.09
C PHE A 220 23.43 -24.99 18.20
N ILE A 221 22.60 -25.87 18.80
CA ILE A 221 22.89 -27.32 18.86
C ILE A 221 22.92 -27.92 17.45
N VAL A 222 21.94 -27.60 16.60
CA VAL A 222 21.87 -28.12 15.21
C VAL A 222 23.05 -27.61 14.38
N LEU A 223 23.44 -26.34 14.53
CA LEU A 223 24.64 -25.78 13.90
C LEU A 223 25.90 -26.49 14.41
N GLY A 224 26.01 -26.70 15.72
CA GLY A 224 27.12 -27.36 16.38
C GLY A 224 27.31 -28.82 15.93
N ILE A 225 26.23 -29.58 15.75
CA ILE A 225 26.28 -30.95 15.23
C ILE A 225 26.90 -30.98 13.82
N ASN A 226 26.45 -30.08 12.93
CA ASN A 226 26.90 -30.04 11.54
C ASN A 226 28.34 -29.52 11.40
N VAL A 227 28.69 -28.41 12.04
CA VAL A 227 30.02 -27.79 11.95
C VAL A 227 31.03 -28.54 12.81
N GLY A 228 30.70 -28.79 14.08
CA GLY A 228 31.56 -29.51 15.02
C GLY A 228 31.81 -30.96 14.62
N GLY A 229 30.78 -31.66 14.13
CA GLY A 229 30.92 -33.02 13.61
C GLY A 229 31.87 -33.11 12.40
N ALA A 230 31.82 -32.12 11.49
CA ALA A 230 32.74 -32.02 10.37
C ALA A 230 34.19 -31.73 10.81
N VAL A 231 34.39 -30.83 11.79
CA VAL A 231 35.72 -30.49 12.34
C VAL A 231 36.34 -31.68 13.08
N ILE A 232 35.58 -32.37 13.94
CA ILE A 232 36.07 -33.52 14.71
C ILE A 232 36.47 -34.67 13.76
N ALA A 233 35.64 -34.94 12.75
CA ALA A 233 35.96 -35.96 11.75
C ALA A 233 37.19 -35.60 10.92
N ALA A 234 37.40 -34.32 10.61
CA ALA A 234 38.59 -33.84 9.94
C ALA A 234 39.85 -33.97 10.82
N MET A 235 39.76 -33.59 12.10
CA MET A 235 40.87 -33.73 13.06
C MET A 235 41.26 -35.19 13.26
N ALA A 236 40.29 -36.09 13.42
CA ALA A 236 40.53 -37.53 13.49
C ALA A 236 41.24 -38.02 12.22
N ALA A 237 40.76 -37.63 11.04
CA ALA A 237 41.40 -38.01 9.77
C ALA A 237 42.87 -37.53 9.65
N THR A 238 43.18 -36.33 10.17
CA THR A 238 44.56 -35.81 10.19
C THR A 238 45.46 -36.47 11.24
N LEU A 239 44.91 -37.03 12.32
CA LEU A 239 45.69 -37.72 13.37
C LEU A 239 46.10 -39.14 12.99
N PHE A 240 45.35 -39.80 12.10
CA PHE A 240 45.59 -41.20 11.72
C PHE A 240 46.52 -41.40 10.50
N THR A 241 47.07 -40.34 9.88
CA THR A 241 47.90 -40.50 8.65
C THR A 241 49.06 -39.51 8.54
N ALA A 242 50.15 -39.94 7.89
CA ALA A 242 51.28 -39.08 7.51
C ALA A 242 50.99 -38.37 6.16
N PRO A 243 51.40 -37.09 6.00
CA PRO A 243 51.13 -36.32 4.79
C PRO A 243 51.81 -36.95 3.57
N SER A 244 51.03 -37.36 2.57
CA SER A 244 51.53 -37.78 1.25
C SER A 244 51.59 -36.55 0.33
N PRO A 245 52.68 -36.30 -0.41
CA PRO A 245 52.73 -35.19 -1.36
C PRO A 245 51.79 -35.45 -2.55
N PRO A 246 50.95 -34.48 -2.96
CA PRO A 246 50.03 -34.65 -4.08
C PRO A 246 50.78 -34.68 -5.41
N SER A 247 50.52 -35.69 -6.25
CA SER A 247 50.86 -35.67 -7.67
C SER A 247 49.76 -34.91 -8.44
N LEU A 248 50.07 -33.73 -8.97
CA LEU A 248 49.20 -33.04 -9.91
C LEU A 248 49.28 -33.72 -11.28
N SER A 249 48.20 -34.40 -11.71
CA SER A 249 47.93 -34.58 -13.15
C SER A 249 47.18 -33.34 -13.67
N ALA A 250 47.49 -32.86 -14.87
CA ALA A 250 46.85 -31.67 -15.46
C ALA A 250 45.30 -31.77 -15.54
N SER A 251 44.77 -32.99 -15.49
CA SER A 251 43.33 -33.27 -15.39
C SER A 251 42.70 -32.95 -14.04
N SER A 252 43.45 -32.96 -12.93
CA SER A 252 42.86 -32.71 -11.60
C SER A 252 42.49 -31.23 -11.41
N ALA A 253 43.23 -30.29 -12.01
CA ALA A 253 43.06 -28.84 -11.90
C ALA A 253 41.72 -28.30 -12.45
N LEU A 254 41.04 -29.07 -13.31
CA LEU A 254 39.77 -28.71 -13.95
C LEU A 254 38.54 -28.82 -13.03
N TRP A 255 38.63 -29.63 -11.97
CA TRP A 255 37.51 -29.93 -11.08
C TRP A 255 37.42 -28.92 -9.89
N THR A 256 36.31 -28.86 -9.17
CA THR A 256 36.21 -28.24 -7.84
C THR A 256 36.85 -29.13 -6.74
N GLY A 257 37.25 -28.57 -5.59
CA GLY A 257 37.90 -29.33 -4.49
C GLY A 257 37.21 -30.66 -4.13
N LEU A 258 35.89 -30.66 -3.99
CA LEU A 258 35.13 -31.88 -3.70
C LEU A 258 35.03 -32.84 -4.89
N SER A 259 34.92 -32.34 -6.12
CA SER A 259 34.76 -33.21 -7.29
C SER A 259 36.01 -34.02 -7.59
N THR A 260 37.22 -33.56 -7.23
CA THR A 260 38.45 -34.36 -7.29
C THR A 260 38.47 -35.59 -6.38
N CYS A 261 37.69 -35.58 -5.30
CA CYS A 261 37.72 -36.63 -4.28
C CYS A 261 36.57 -37.65 -4.47
N PHE A 262 35.42 -37.17 -4.96
CA PHE A 262 34.19 -37.96 -5.08
C PHE A 262 33.97 -38.56 -6.47
N LEU A 263 34.61 -38.04 -7.51
CA LEU A 263 34.52 -38.57 -8.88
C LEU A 263 35.72 -39.46 -9.18
N ASN A 264 35.47 -40.69 -9.61
CA ASN A 264 36.48 -41.73 -9.80
C ASN A 264 37.21 -41.67 -11.16
N SER A 265 37.16 -40.56 -11.90
CA SER A 265 37.59 -40.52 -13.31
C SER A 265 38.45 -39.29 -13.68
N GLU A 266 39.45 -39.50 -14.55
CA GLU A 266 40.34 -38.45 -15.05
C GLU A 266 39.58 -37.50 -15.99
N ALA A 267 39.77 -36.17 -15.85
CA ALA A 267 39.01 -35.15 -16.61
C ALA A 267 38.99 -35.32 -18.13
N GLY A 268 39.96 -36.05 -18.71
CA GLY A 268 40.04 -36.34 -20.15
C GLY A 268 39.20 -37.54 -20.61
N THR A 269 38.75 -38.41 -19.70
CA THR A 269 37.96 -39.62 -19.99
C THR A 269 36.58 -39.61 -19.32
N THR A 270 36.22 -38.51 -18.65
CA THR A 270 34.95 -38.36 -17.93
C THR A 270 33.79 -38.12 -18.88
N ASN A 271 32.69 -38.84 -18.63
CA ASN A 271 31.47 -38.69 -19.39
C ASN A 271 30.89 -37.26 -19.23
N PRO A 272 30.33 -36.65 -20.31
CA PRO A 272 29.82 -35.28 -20.34
C PRO A 272 28.83 -34.92 -19.22
N VAL A 273 28.04 -35.88 -18.74
CA VAL A 273 27.11 -35.71 -17.61
C VAL A 273 27.86 -35.40 -16.31
N THR A 274 28.88 -36.20 -16.01
CA THR A 274 29.72 -36.07 -14.82
C THR A 274 30.64 -34.85 -14.91
N ALA A 275 31.14 -34.52 -16.11
CA ALA A 275 31.93 -33.32 -16.36
C ALA A 275 31.14 -32.02 -16.12
N PHE A 276 29.88 -31.96 -16.56
CA PHE A 276 29.02 -30.81 -16.32
C PHE A 276 28.63 -30.68 -14.84
N MET A 277 28.37 -31.78 -14.12
CA MET A 277 28.15 -31.73 -12.66
C MET A 277 29.30 -31.01 -11.93
N GLY A 278 30.56 -31.27 -12.34
CA GLY A 278 31.75 -30.62 -11.80
C GLY A 278 32.22 -29.35 -12.52
N GLY A 279 31.38 -28.75 -13.37
CA GLY A 279 31.60 -27.40 -13.91
C GLY A 279 32.37 -27.31 -15.23
N LEU A 280 32.57 -28.42 -15.96
CA LEU A 280 33.40 -28.48 -17.16
C LEU A 280 32.60 -28.55 -18.47
N LEU A 281 33.03 -27.75 -19.46
CA LEU A 281 32.50 -27.67 -20.83
C LEU A 281 33.66 -27.52 -21.82
N TYR A 282 33.78 -28.42 -22.81
CA TYR A 282 34.93 -28.50 -23.73
C TYR A 282 34.69 -27.80 -25.08
N ILE A 283 35.40 -26.70 -25.39
CA ILE A 283 35.49 -26.09 -26.75
C ILE A 283 36.86 -25.43 -26.99
N ARG A 284 37.40 -25.51 -28.23
CA ARG A 284 38.79 -25.18 -28.66
C ARG A 284 39.10 -23.70 -29.05
N CYS A 285 40.25 -23.20 -28.55
CA CYS A 285 41.31 -22.31 -29.12
C CYS A 285 41.24 -20.73 -29.20
N GLY A 286 41.78 -20.05 -28.15
CA GLY A 286 42.80 -18.94 -27.96
C GLY A 286 43.07 -17.69 -28.86
N VAL A 287 43.40 -16.48 -28.24
CA VAL A 287 43.91 -15.16 -28.84
C VAL A 287 44.97 -14.22 -27.98
N PHE A 288 45.69 -13.10 -28.47
CA PHE A 288 47.04 -12.25 -28.26
C PHE A 288 46.97 -10.72 -28.56
N ASP A 289 47.79 -9.90 -27.84
CA ASP A 289 48.13 -8.46 -28.13
C ASP A 289 49.44 -7.88 -27.43
N VAL A 290 49.90 -6.61 -27.68
CA VAL A 290 51.21 -5.91 -27.32
C VAL A 290 51.10 -4.48 -26.66
N THR A 291 52.15 -3.92 -25.97
CA THR A 291 52.17 -2.69 -25.08
C THR A 291 53.46 -1.82 -24.96
N ARG A 292 53.40 -0.62 -24.29
CA ARG A 292 54.40 -0.04 -23.29
C ARG A 292 53.90 1.23 -22.50
N THR A 293 54.08 1.31 -21.16
CA THR A 293 54.20 2.50 -20.22
C THR A 293 53.84 2.09 -18.75
N HIS A 294 54.74 2.19 -17.74
CA HIS A 294 54.56 1.50 -16.42
C HIS A 294 54.57 2.36 -15.14
N HIS A 295 55.44 3.37 -14.96
CA HIS A 295 55.62 4.00 -13.63
C HIS A 295 54.56 5.05 -13.22
N THR A 296 54.11 5.90 -14.14
CA THR A 296 52.99 6.84 -13.88
C THR A 296 51.69 6.09 -13.54
N LEU A 297 51.56 4.88 -14.08
CA LEU A 297 50.39 4.05 -13.95
C LEU A 297 50.20 3.46 -12.54
N LEU A 298 51.27 3.28 -11.76
CA LEU A 298 51.18 2.73 -10.41
C LEU A 298 50.51 3.70 -9.44
N LEU A 299 50.93 4.98 -9.45
CA LEU A 299 50.33 6.02 -8.61
C LEU A 299 48.86 6.26 -8.98
N LEU A 300 48.56 6.28 -10.29
CA LEU A 300 47.18 6.39 -10.78
C LEU A 300 46.34 5.17 -10.41
N GLY A 301 46.90 3.96 -10.45
CA GLY A 301 46.21 2.72 -10.06
C GLY A 301 45.89 2.67 -8.57
N LEU A 302 46.83 3.06 -7.70
CA LEU A 302 46.58 3.17 -6.26
C LEU A 302 45.54 4.25 -5.94
N GLY A 303 45.62 5.41 -6.59
CA GLY A 303 44.60 6.46 -6.49
C GLY A 303 43.21 5.98 -6.90
N TYR A 304 43.11 5.23 -8.00
CA TYR A 304 41.85 4.61 -8.45
C TYR A 304 41.29 3.62 -7.42
N THR A 305 42.13 2.77 -6.81
CA THR A 305 41.68 1.84 -5.76
C THR A 305 41.15 2.55 -4.52
N ALA A 306 41.78 3.65 -4.09
CA ALA A 306 41.30 4.43 -2.96
C ALA A 306 39.98 5.16 -3.27
N PHE A 307 39.88 5.75 -4.47
CA PHE A 307 38.66 6.42 -4.91
C PHE A 307 37.48 5.45 -5.03
N THR A 308 37.70 4.25 -5.57
CA THR A 308 36.63 3.27 -5.68
C THR A 308 36.19 2.69 -4.33
N LEU A 309 37.12 2.56 -3.37
CA LEU A 309 36.79 2.16 -2.00
C LEU A 309 35.88 3.19 -1.34
N PHE A 310 36.24 4.47 -1.45
CA PHE A 310 35.42 5.58 -0.97
C PHE A 310 34.05 5.58 -1.65
N GLY A 311 33.99 5.39 -2.97
CA GLY A 311 32.73 5.29 -3.72
C GLY A 311 31.81 4.17 -3.22
N ASN A 312 32.35 2.98 -2.92
CA ASN A 312 31.57 1.86 -2.38
C ASN A 312 30.94 2.17 -1.01
N ILE A 313 31.65 2.93 -0.17
CA ILE A 313 31.17 3.37 1.16
C ILE A 313 30.12 4.48 0.99
N ALA A 314 30.41 5.48 0.16
CA ALA A 314 29.50 6.60 -0.11
C ALA A 314 28.19 6.13 -0.78
N PHE A 315 28.24 5.10 -1.62
CA PHE A 315 27.03 4.56 -2.25
C PHE A 315 26.13 3.84 -1.25
N LEU A 316 26.74 3.15 -0.27
CA LEU A 316 25.97 2.48 0.78
C LEU A 316 25.13 3.47 1.59
N SER A 317 25.69 4.64 1.95
CA SER A 317 24.93 5.67 2.67
C SER A 317 23.80 6.26 1.82
N ILE A 318 24.04 6.48 0.51
CA ILE A 318 23.00 6.97 -0.41
C ILE A 318 21.85 5.96 -0.55
N ILE A 319 22.15 4.68 -0.68
CA ILE A 319 21.13 3.63 -0.83
C ILE A 319 20.34 3.42 0.48
N GLN A 320 20.97 3.58 1.64
CA GLN A 320 20.26 3.54 2.93
C GLN A 320 19.18 4.62 3.03
N GLU A 321 19.46 5.82 2.52
CA GLU A 321 18.52 6.94 2.49
C GLU A 321 17.43 6.74 1.42
N SER A 322 17.82 6.39 0.19
CA SER A 322 16.90 6.32 -0.95
C SER A 322 16.03 5.06 -0.97
N LEU A 323 16.52 3.92 -0.48
CA LEU A 323 15.76 2.67 -0.41
C LEU A 323 15.30 2.40 1.04
N ALA A 324 14.87 3.43 1.78
CA ALA A 324 14.40 3.26 3.16
C ALA A 324 13.08 2.48 3.29
N ASN A 325 12.30 2.43 2.21
CA ASN A 325 11.01 1.75 2.12
C ASN A 325 10.82 1.15 0.72
N ASP A 326 9.81 0.30 0.59
CA ASP A 326 9.50 -0.44 -0.63
C ASP A 326 8.99 0.47 -1.76
N PHE A 327 8.60 1.71 -1.45
CA PHE A 327 8.26 2.72 -2.47
C PHE A 327 9.50 3.30 -3.16
N PHE A 328 10.70 3.04 -2.62
CA PHE A 328 11.96 3.72 -2.99
C PHE A 328 11.90 5.24 -2.85
N TRP A 329 10.98 5.72 -2.01
CA TRP A 329 10.78 7.14 -1.75
C TRP A 329 11.60 7.53 -0.52
N GLY A 330 12.79 8.09 -0.76
CA GLY A 330 13.66 8.61 0.30
C GLY A 330 12.95 9.67 1.14
N GLY A 331 13.07 9.61 2.46
CA GLY A 331 12.42 10.58 3.36
C GLY A 331 10.91 10.37 3.59
N PHE A 332 10.27 9.39 2.93
CA PHE A 332 8.85 9.09 3.17
C PHE A 332 8.60 8.64 4.60
N ASN A 333 7.80 9.42 5.31
CA ASN A 333 7.40 9.16 6.68
C ASN A 333 5.88 9.10 6.80
N SER A 334 5.38 8.13 7.55
CA SER A 334 3.96 7.90 7.82
C SER A 334 3.35 9.09 8.57
N SER A 335 4.03 9.65 9.58
CA SER A 335 3.49 10.77 10.36
C SER A 335 3.46 12.10 9.60
N SER A 336 4.35 12.30 8.62
CA SER A 336 4.42 13.55 7.85
C SER A 336 3.94 13.36 6.41
N THR A 337 4.72 12.68 5.56
CA THR A 337 4.45 12.50 4.13
C THR A 337 3.10 11.83 3.85
N HIS A 338 2.79 10.72 4.53
CA HIS A 338 1.51 10.03 4.33
C HIS A 338 0.35 10.86 4.87
N ALA A 339 0.45 11.37 6.10
CA ALA A 339 -0.60 12.22 6.70
C ALA A 339 -0.93 13.44 5.82
N TYR A 340 0.11 14.14 5.34
CA TYR A 340 -0.01 15.30 4.45
C TYR A 340 -0.63 14.90 3.11
N LEU A 341 -0.04 13.93 2.41
CA LEU A 341 -0.53 13.49 1.10
C LEU A 341 -2.00 13.03 1.16
N ALA A 342 -2.34 12.21 2.15
CA ALA A 342 -3.69 11.67 2.27
C ALA A 342 -4.72 12.76 2.59
N THR A 343 -4.42 13.67 3.52
CA THR A 343 -5.31 14.79 3.86
C THR A 343 -5.54 15.70 2.66
N ARG A 344 -4.48 16.08 1.94
CA ARG A 344 -4.59 16.95 0.78
C ARG A 344 -5.27 16.27 -0.42
N ALA A 345 -5.01 14.98 -0.64
CA ALA A 345 -5.71 14.20 -1.64
C ALA A 345 -7.22 14.10 -1.33
N ASN A 346 -7.59 13.85 -0.06
CA ASN A 346 -8.99 13.83 0.37
C ASN A 346 -9.70 15.16 0.10
N GLU A 347 -9.05 16.30 0.34
CA GLU A 347 -9.63 17.61 0.04
C GLU A 347 -9.81 17.85 -1.47
N LEU A 348 -8.82 17.49 -2.30
CA LEU A 348 -8.97 17.58 -3.76
C LEU A 348 -10.11 16.69 -4.28
N LEU A 349 -10.28 15.51 -3.68
CA LEU A 349 -11.32 14.56 -4.02
C LEU A 349 -12.75 14.99 -3.63
N LEU A 350 -12.92 16.14 -2.97
CA LEU A 350 -14.22 16.76 -2.73
C LEU A 350 -14.70 17.59 -3.94
N THR A 351 -13.79 18.09 -4.77
CA THR A 351 -14.10 18.97 -5.91
C THR A 351 -13.95 18.28 -7.25
N THR A 352 -13.10 17.24 -7.34
CA THR A 352 -12.89 16.47 -8.57
C THR A 352 -12.73 14.98 -8.29
N THR A 353 -13.21 14.14 -9.20
CA THR A 353 -12.95 12.69 -9.20
C THR A 353 -11.87 12.27 -10.17
N GLU A 354 -11.53 13.12 -11.15
CA GLU A 354 -10.50 12.85 -12.15
C GLU A 354 -9.71 14.12 -12.46
N ALA A 355 -8.41 14.09 -12.16
CA ALA A 355 -7.52 15.22 -12.42
C ALA A 355 -6.04 14.79 -12.46
N PRO A 356 -5.19 15.49 -13.23
CA PRO A 356 -3.74 15.34 -13.08
C PRO A 356 -3.33 15.80 -11.68
N LEU A 357 -2.52 14.98 -11.02
CA LEU A 357 -1.98 15.26 -9.69
C LEU A 357 -0.48 15.52 -9.80
N HIS A 358 -0.14 16.81 -9.85
CA HIS A 358 1.24 17.26 -9.75
C HIS A 358 1.55 17.52 -8.28
N LEU A 359 2.58 16.87 -7.73
CA LEU A 359 2.88 17.00 -6.30
C LEU A 359 3.31 18.43 -5.94
N ASP A 360 3.93 19.16 -6.85
CA ASP A 360 4.33 20.57 -6.71
C ASP A 360 3.21 21.59 -6.96
N ASP A 361 1.97 21.14 -7.16
CA ASP A 361 0.83 22.02 -7.40
C ASP A 361 0.49 22.85 -6.15
N PRO A 362 0.35 24.19 -6.26
CA PRO A 362 -0.10 25.04 -5.16
C PRO A 362 -1.41 24.57 -4.51
N ARG A 363 -2.30 23.87 -5.22
CA ARG A 363 -3.56 23.33 -4.66
C ARG A 363 -3.34 22.33 -3.51
N LEU A 364 -2.17 21.70 -3.44
CA LEU A 364 -1.80 20.80 -2.34
C LEU A 364 -1.28 21.54 -1.10
N LEU A 365 -1.07 22.86 -1.15
CA LEU A 365 -0.57 23.64 -0.02
C LEU A 365 -1.51 23.54 1.20
N ASP A 366 -0.93 23.28 2.37
CA ASP A 366 -1.63 23.33 3.65
C ASP A 366 -1.18 24.57 4.44
N HIS A 367 -2.15 25.41 4.79
CA HIS A 367 -1.96 26.61 5.60
C HIS A 367 -2.52 26.47 7.03
N SER A 368 -3.14 25.32 7.32
CA SER A 368 -3.85 25.08 8.58
C SER A 368 -3.03 24.27 9.57
N ARG A 369 -2.04 23.49 9.09
CA ARG A 369 -1.32 22.50 9.89
C ARG A 369 0.16 22.40 9.56
N PHE A 370 0.89 21.93 10.57
CA PHE A 370 2.29 21.55 10.46
C PHE A 370 2.43 20.03 10.53
N TYR A 371 3.34 19.49 9.71
CA TYR A 371 3.61 18.06 9.60
C TYR A 371 5.02 17.71 10.11
N ASN A 372 5.43 18.37 11.19
CA ASN A 372 6.74 18.23 11.82
C ASN A 372 6.73 17.35 13.08
N GLY A 373 5.55 16.85 13.49
CA GLY A 373 5.36 16.00 14.66
C GLY A 373 5.72 14.53 14.43
N SER A 374 5.94 13.80 15.54
CA SER A 374 6.08 12.34 15.55
C SER A 374 4.76 11.61 15.28
N GLU A 375 3.64 12.29 15.48
CA GLU A 375 2.29 11.79 15.21
C GLU A 375 1.67 12.56 14.05
N GLY A 376 1.13 11.82 13.09
CA GLY A 376 0.40 12.37 11.95
C GLY A 376 -1.07 12.04 12.07
N THR A 377 -1.92 12.87 11.48
CA THR A 377 -3.36 12.63 11.41
C THR A 377 -3.83 12.84 9.98
N ILE A 378 -4.48 11.83 9.41
CA ILE A 378 -5.16 11.90 8.14
C ILE A 378 -6.58 12.38 8.43
N ILE A 379 -7.05 13.41 7.71
CA ILE A 379 -8.41 13.96 7.90
C ILE A 379 -9.18 13.93 6.58
N TRP A 380 -10.48 13.66 6.68
CA TRP A 380 -11.40 13.67 5.56
C TRP A 380 -12.82 14.05 5.99
N SER A 381 -13.64 14.40 5.00
CA SER A 381 -15.04 14.75 5.19
C SER A 381 -15.85 13.60 5.81
N SER A 382 -16.73 13.91 6.76
CA SER A 382 -17.68 12.96 7.35
C SER A 382 -18.69 12.42 6.34
N THR A 383 -19.00 13.19 5.30
CA THR A 383 -20.03 12.90 4.30
C THR A 383 -19.46 12.23 3.04
N VAL A 384 -18.15 11.98 2.99
CA VAL A 384 -17.46 11.45 1.79
C VAL A 384 -18.08 10.15 1.28
N ALA A 385 -18.49 9.24 2.18
CA ALA A 385 -19.07 7.96 1.82
C ALA A 385 -20.42 8.12 1.10
N ARG A 386 -21.25 9.06 1.57
CA ARG A 386 -22.55 9.38 0.97
C ARG A 386 -22.38 10.10 -0.36
N ARG A 387 -21.48 11.08 -0.42
CA ARG A 387 -21.15 11.75 -1.69
C ARG A 387 -20.73 10.76 -2.76
N ALA A 388 -19.84 9.83 -2.40
CA ALA A 388 -19.37 8.80 -3.32
C ALA A 388 -20.51 7.84 -3.72
N LEU A 389 -21.40 7.47 -2.80
CA LEU A 389 -22.54 6.59 -3.08
C LEU A 389 -23.57 7.24 -4.02
N PHE A 390 -23.90 8.51 -3.79
CA PHE A 390 -24.91 9.25 -4.55
C PHE A 390 -24.36 9.98 -5.77
N GLN A 391 -23.08 9.80 -6.09
CA GLN A 391 -22.47 10.41 -7.26
C GLN A 391 -23.02 9.80 -8.56
N SER A 392 -23.23 10.65 -9.58
CA SER A 392 -23.74 10.26 -10.89
C SER A 392 -22.79 9.40 -11.74
N THR A 393 -21.58 9.13 -11.25
CA THR A 393 -20.55 8.31 -11.92
C THR A 393 -20.83 6.82 -11.86
N THR A 394 -21.80 6.36 -11.04
CA THR A 394 -22.21 4.96 -11.00
C THR A 394 -22.94 4.59 -12.29
N THR A 395 -22.24 3.91 -13.19
CA THR A 395 -22.84 3.44 -14.44
C THR A 395 -23.75 2.24 -14.19
N LEU A 396 -24.67 1.96 -15.13
CA LEU A 396 -25.57 0.81 -15.02
C LEU A 396 -24.79 -0.52 -14.99
N GLU A 397 -23.63 -0.59 -15.67
CA GLU A 397 -22.72 -1.72 -15.66
C GLU A 397 -22.21 -2.01 -14.23
N ILE A 398 -21.82 -0.97 -13.49
CA ILE A 398 -21.39 -1.07 -12.09
C ILE A 398 -22.57 -1.48 -11.20
N ALA A 399 -23.76 -0.90 -11.40
CA ALA A 399 -24.96 -1.25 -10.63
C ALA A 399 -25.34 -2.74 -10.80
N VAL A 400 -25.36 -3.26 -12.04
CA VAL A 400 -25.60 -4.69 -12.32
C VAL A 400 -24.55 -5.57 -11.65
N ALA A 401 -23.27 -5.20 -11.76
CA ALA A 401 -22.18 -5.94 -11.13
C ALA A 401 -22.29 -5.95 -9.59
N ASN A 402 -22.72 -4.86 -8.98
CA ASN A 402 -22.91 -4.75 -7.53
C ASN A 402 -24.11 -5.56 -7.05
N LEU A 403 -25.24 -5.51 -7.77
CA LEU A 403 -26.43 -6.32 -7.47
C LEU A 403 -26.11 -7.82 -7.51
N ARG A 404 -25.37 -8.29 -8.53
CA ARG A 404 -24.96 -9.70 -8.64
C ARG A 404 -23.98 -10.16 -7.55
N ARG A 405 -23.26 -9.22 -6.92
CA ARG A 405 -22.35 -9.51 -5.79
C ARG A 405 -23.03 -9.39 -4.43
N MET A 406 -24.24 -8.84 -4.37
CA MET A 406 -24.97 -8.57 -3.13
C MET A 406 -25.39 -9.86 -2.41
N ASP A 407 -25.39 -9.85 -1.09
CA ASP A 407 -26.05 -10.88 -0.28
C ASP A 407 -27.59 -10.79 -0.48
N PRO A 408 -28.26 -11.86 -0.96
CA PRO A 408 -29.71 -11.85 -1.17
C PRO A 408 -30.52 -11.48 0.07
N CYS A 409 -30.05 -11.79 1.27
CA CYS A 409 -30.74 -11.45 2.50
C CYS A 409 -30.71 -9.93 2.80
N LEU A 410 -29.76 -9.19 2.22
CA LEU A 410 -29.63 -7.75 2.37
C LEU A 410 -30.43 -6.96 1.33
N LEU A 411 -30.94 -7.59 0.26
CA LEU A 411 -31.65 -6.90 -0.83
C LEU A 411 -32.81 -6.03 -0.32
N PRO A 412 -33.70 -6.48 0.59
CA PRO A 412 -34.80 -5.63 1.07
C PRO A 412 -34.35 -4.49 1.98
N TRP A 413 -33.11 -4.55 2.47
CA TRP A 413 -32.50 -3.48 3.24
C TRP A 413 -31.87 -2.40 2.38
N MET A 414 -31.72 -2.60 1.06
CA MET A 414 -31.31 -1.55 0.12
C MET A 414 -32.32 -0.40 0.19
N PHE A 415 -31.85 0.81 0.50
CA PHE A 415 -32.78 1.91 0.80
C PHE A 415 -33.35 2.55 -0.46
N THR A 416 -34.49 2.02 -0.89
CA THR A 416 -35.33 2.56 -1.96
C THR A 416 -36.77 2.21 -1.66
N GLN A 417 -37.69 3.03 -2.16
CA GLN A 417 -39.12 2.78 -2.05
C GLN A 417 -39.63 2.45 -3.46
N TYR A 418 -40.06 1.21 -3.67
CA TYR A 418 -40.40 0.70 -5.01
C TYR A 418 -41.67 1.35 -5.56
N CYS A 419 -41.65 1.67 -6.85
CA CYS A 419 -42.79 2.22 -7.59
C CYS A 419 -43.50 1.15 -8.41
N TRP A 420 -42.72 0.21 -8.97
CA TRP A 420 -43.22 -0.88 -9.79
C TRP A 420 -42.53 -2.20 -9.45
N LEU A 421 -43.26 -3.28 -9.61
CA LEU A 421 -42.71 -4.62 -9.49
C LEU A 421 -41.88 -4.98 -10.72
N ASP A 422 -42.35 -4.63 -11.91
CA ASP A 422 -41.81 -5.04 -13.22
C ASP A 422 -41.35 -3.88 -14.10
N LEU A 423 -40.48 -4.20 -15.06
CA LEU A 423 -39.96 -3.25 -16.06
C LEU A 423 -41.04 -2.69 -17.01
N ASN A 424 -42.13 -3.44 -17.24
CA ASN A 424 -43.26 -2.99 -18.07
C ASN A 424 -44.25 -2.10 -17.30
N GLN A 425 -44.00 -1.82 -16.02
CA GLN A 425 -44.85 -0.99 -15.17
C GLN A 425 -46.28 -1.52 -15.06
N THR A 426 -46.49 -2.83 -15.23
CA THR A 426 -47.82 -3.45 -15.19
C THR A 426 -48.35 -3.55 -13.77
N TRP A 427 -47.47 -3.72 -12.77
CA TRP A 427 -47.84 -3.84 -11.37
C TRP A 427 -47.28 -2.68 -10.54
N GLU A 428 -48.16 -1.75 -10.17
CA GLU A 428 -47.85 -0.62 -9.29
C GLU A 428 -47.69 -1.05 -7.82
N MET A 429 -46.73 -0.43 -7.11
CA MET A 429 -46.36 -0.79 -5.73
C MET A 429 -46.43 0.38 -4.73
N ALA A 430 -46.55 1.64 -5.15
CA ALA A 430 -46.47 2.75 -4.20
C ALA A 430 -47.59 2.69 -3.14
N SER A 431 -47.24 2.98 -1.88
CA SER A 431 -48.18 2.91 -0.75
C SER A 431 -49.32 3.93 -0.84
N THR A 432 -49.09 5.10 -1.47
CA THR A 432 -50.12 6.12 -1.74
C THR A 432 -50.31 6.38 -3.24
N GLN A 433 -51.47 6.94 -3.60
CA GLN A 433 -51.70 7.42 -4.97
C GLN A 433 -50.85 8.66 -5.30
N GLY A 434 -50.61 9.54 -4.33
CA GLY A 434 -49.75 10.72 -4.52
C GLY A 434 -48.33 10.31 -4.91
N ARG A 435 -47.77 9.34 -4.18
CA ARG A 435 -46.46 8.77 -4.48
C ARG A 435 -46.43 8.07 -5.84
N GLN A 436 -47.44 7.29 -6.20
CA GLN A 436 -47.49 6.66 -7.53
C GLN A 436 -47.45 7.71 -8.66
N ARG A 437 -48.11 8.86 -8.48
CA ARG A 437 -48.03 9.98 -9.45
C ARG A 437 -46.61 10.57 -9.50
N ARG A 438 -45.94 10.77 -8.36
CA ARG A 438 -44.53 11.21 -8.33
C ARG A 438 -43.59 10.22 -9.02
N CYS A 439 -43.84 8.91 -8.86
CA CYS A 439 -43.07 7.89 -9.55
C CYS A 439 -43.13 8.08 -11.08
N VAL A 440 -44.35 8.26 -11.60
CA VAL A 440 -44.60 8.47 -13.04
C VAL A 440 -44.04 9.81 -13.53
N SER A 441 -44.09 10.88 -12.74
CA SER A 441 -43.55 12.18 -13.18
C SER A 441 -42.02 12.18 -13.26
N ASP A 442 -41.33 11.71 -12.21
CA ASP A 442 -39.92 12.07 -12.00
C ASP A 442 -38.98 10.89 -11.68
N ARG A 443 -39.47 9.63 -11.68
CA ARG A 443 -38.67 8.47 -11.23
C ARG A 443 -38.57 7.32 -12.23
N MET A 444 -39.26 7.39 -13.38
CA MET A 444 -39.26 6.32 -14.38
C MET A 444 -37.87 5.95 -14.91
N THR A 445 -36.94 6.92 -14.95
CA THR A 445 -35.58 6.72 -15.47
C THR A 445 -34.60 6.13 -14.45
N ASN A 446 -35.00 6.03 -13.17
CA ASN A 446 -34.18 5.47 -12.10
C ASN A 446 -34.49 3.97 -11.93
N GLY A 447 -33.51 3.10 -12.19
CA GLY A 447 -33.66 1.66 -12.03
C GLY A 447 -33.96 1.22 -10.59
N ALA A 448 -33.57 2.01 -9.59
CA ALA A 448 -33.73 1.66 -8.18
C ALA A 448 -35.20 1.60 -7.71
N VAL A 449 -36.16 2.12 -8.48
CA VAL A 449 -37.59 2.06 -8.12
C VAL A 449 -38.33 0.85 -8.72
N TYR A 450 -37.63 0.00 -9.47
CA TYR A 450 -38.16 -1.23 -10.08
C TYR A 450 -37.65 -2.46 -9.32
N LEU A 451 -38.56 -3.24 -8.72
CA LEU A 451 -38.16 -4.41 -7.91
C LEU A 451 -37.67 -5.59 -8.76
N GLU A 452 -38.08 -5.70 -10.03
CA GLU A 452 -37.61 -6.73 -10.95
C GLU A 452 -36.09 -6.70 -11.14
N LEU A 453 -35.48 -5.52 -11.18
CA LEU A 453 -34.05 -5.38 -11.46
C LEU A 453 -33.15 -6.06 -10.42
N PRO A 454 -33.29 -5.79 -9.11
CA PRO A 454 -32.53 -6.52 -8.10
C PRO A 454 -32.91 -8.00 -8.07
N LEU A 455 -34.18 -8.37 -8.25
CA LEU A 455 -34.61 -9.79 -8.25
C LEU A 455 -33.97 -10.61 -9.37
N ARG A 456 -33.92 -10.09 -10.60
CA ARG A 456 -33.25 -10.74 -11.75
C ARG A 456 -31.74 -10.89 -11.58
N ASN A 457 -31.14 -10.12 -10.66
CA ASN A 457 -29.71 -10.12 -10.40
C ASN A 457 -29.35 -10.77 -9.06
N VAL A 458 -30.30 -11.45 -8.39
CA VAL A 458 -30.02 -12.30 -7.22
C VAL A 458 -29.08 -13.43 -7.63
N ASN A 459 -28.00 -13.60 -6.88
CA ASN A 459 -26.99 -14.63 -7.15
C ASN A 459 -27.35 -16.02 -6.60
N ASP A 460 -28.14 -16.09 -5.52
CA ASP A 460 -28.59 -17.32 -4.88
C ASP A 460 -30.06 -17.19 -4.44
N TRP A 461 -30.96 -17.73 -5.26
CA TRP A 461 -32.39 -17.77 -4.98
C TRP A 461 -32.73 -18.63 -3.74
N ALA A 462 -31.94 -19.65 -3.41
CA ALA A 462 -32.19 -20.45 -2.21
C ALA A 462 -31.85 -19.70 -0.93
N ALA A 463 -30.86 -18.80 -0.96
CA ALA A 463 -30.58 -17.87 0.13
C ALA A 463 -31.67 -16.81 0.26
N TRP A 464 -32.14 -16.25 -0.86
CA TRP A 464 -33.29 -15.34 -0.90
C TRP A 464 -34.54 -15.98 -0.27
N ASP A 465 -34.91 -17.18 -0.71
CA ASP A 465 -36.10 -17.87 -0.22
C ASP A 465 -36.05 -18.13 1.30
N ARG A 466 -34.87 -18.45 1.83
CA ARG A 466 -34.66 -18.66 3.28
C ARG A 466 -34.89 -17.41 4.11
N CYS A 467 -34.56 -16.24 3.57
CA CYS A 467 -34.65 -14.96 4.28
C CYS A 467 -36.00 -14.26 4.06
N TRP A 468 -36.54 -14.32 2.84
CA TRP A 468 -37.65 -13.48 2.41
C TRP A 468 -38.72 -14.21 1.59
N GLY A 469 -38.57 -15.51 1.31
CA GLY A 469 -39.48 -16.27 0.44
C GLY A 469 -40.93 -16.23 0.89
N ASP A 470 -41.20 -16.49 2.17
CA ASP A 470 -42.56 -16.45 2.74
C ASP A 470 -43.18 -15.04 2.64
N SER A 471 -42.42 -14.00 2.99
CA SER A 471 -42.87 -12.60 2.88
C SER A 471 -43.11 -12.20 1.43
N PHE A 472 -42.25 -12.64 0.51
CA PHE A 472 -42.38 -12.37 -0.92
C PHE A 472 -43.60 -13.06 -1.52
N ASP A 473 -43.87 -14.31 -1.13
CA ASP A 473 -45.07 -15.04 -1.56
C ASP A 473 -46.35 -14.36 -1.05
N VAL A 474 -46.37 -13.91 0.21
CA VAL A 474 -47.51 -13.17 0.77
C VAL A 474 -47.72 -11.82 0.07
N GLY A 475 -46.66 -11.03 -0.11
CA GLY A 475 -46.74 -9.70 -0.70
C GLY A 475 -47.07 -9.71 -2.19
N PHE A 476 -46.55 -10.69 -2.94
CA PHE A 476 -46.60 -10.74 -4.41
C PHE A 476 -47.04 -12.09 -4.97
N GLY A 477 -46.41 -13.18 -4.55
CA GLY A 477 -46.56 -14.51 -5.16
C GLY A 477 -48.02 -14.97 -5.28
N LYS A 478 -48.79 -14.87 -4.19
CA LYS A 478 -50.21 -15.24 -4.16
C LYS A 478 -51.05 -14.45 -5.17
N GLU A 479 -50.88 -13.13 -5.23
CA GLU A 479 -51.62 -12.28 -6.16
C GLU A 479 -51.22 -12.57 -7.62
N LEU A 480 -49.91 -12.65 -7.90
CA LEU A 480 -49.38 -12.92 -9.24
C LEU A 480 -49.78 -14.29 -9.77
N SER A 481 -49.96 -15.28 -8.88
CA SER A 481 -50.40 -16.63 -9.25
C SER A 481 -51.81 -16.68 -9.85
N THR A 482 -52.64 -15.66 -9.59
CA THR A 482 -54.01 -15.56 -10.10
C THR A 482 -54.07 -15.24 -11.60
N ALA A 483 -53.05 -14.57 -12.14
CA ALA A 483 -52.97 -14.18 -13.54
C ALA A 483 -51.97 -15.05 -14.32
N LEU A 484 -52.23 -15.26 -15.62
CA LEU A 484 -51.27 -15.98 -16.49
C LEU A 484 -49.94 -15.23 -16.60
N GLY A 485 -49.99 -13.91 -16.83
CA GLY A 485 -48.79 -13.06 -16.94
C GLY A 485 -47.95 -13.04 -15.67
N GLY A 486 -48.57 -13.05 -14.48
CA GLY A 486 -47.85 -13.08 -13.21
C GLY A 486 -47.09 -14.39 -12.99
N ARG A 487 -47.69 -15.54 -13.32
CA ARG A 487 -47.00 -16.85 -13.29
C ARG A 487 -45.82 -16.93 -14.25
N GLN A 488 -45.96 -16.36 -15.45
CA GLN A 488 -44.87 -16.29 -16.43
C GLN A 488 -43.73 -15.39 -15.96
N TRP A 489 -44.06 -14.23 -15.37
CA TRP A 489 -43.05 -13.32 -14.82
C TRP A 489 -42.29 -13.97 -13.64
N LEU A 490 -42.98 -14.62 -12.70
CA LEU A 490 -42.34 -15.34 -11.60
C LEU A 490 -41.37 -16.44 -12.10
N ALA A 491 -41.78 -17.22 -13.10
CA ALA A 491 -40.90 -18.22 -13.70
C ALA A 491 -39.65 -17.60 -14.35
N SER A 492 -39.82 -16.45 -15.02
CA SER A 492 -38.73 -15.76 -15.72
C SER A 492 -37.63 -15.22 -14.80
N LEU A 493 -37.92 -14.97 -13.52
CA LEU A 493 -36.93 -14.52 -12.54
C LEU A 493 -35.86 -15.58 -12.23
N THR A 494 -36.24 -16.85 -12.34
CA THR A 494 -35.39 -18.01 -12.02
C THR A 494 -34.80 -18.70 -13.26
N ASP A 495 -35.13 -18.23 -14.47
CA ASP A 495 -34.55 -18.71 -15.72
C ASP A 495 -33.07 -18.30 -15.85
N THR A 496 -32.37 -18.81 -16.86
CA THR A 496 -30.94 -18.54 -17.09
C THR A 496 -30.61 -17.04 -17.10
N ALA A 497 -29.79 -16.61 -16.14
CA ALA A 497 -29.35 -15.23 -16.00
C ALA A 497 -28.62 -14.71 -17.25
N LEU A 498 -29.01 -13.52 -17.72
CA LEU A 498 -28.37 -12.84 -18.84
C LEU A 498 -26.92 -12.44 -18.51
N SER A 499 -26.09 -12.24 -19.55
CA SER A 499 -24.80 -11.59 -19.34
C SER A 499 -25.00 -10.14 -18.84
N ALA A 500 -24.02 -9.58 -18.12
CA ALA A 500 -24.14 -8.21 -17.59
C ALA A 500 -24.41 -7.19 -18.71
N ASP A 501 -23.75 -7.32 -19.86
CA ASP A 501 -23.97 -6.44 -21.01
C ASP A 501 -25.37 -6.57 -21.63
N GLN A 502 -25.96 -7.76 -21.59
CA GLN A 502 -27.33 -7.98 -22.06
C GLN A 502 -28.34 -7.41 -21.07
N GLU A 503 -28.07 -7.54 -19.77
CA GLU A 503 -28.89 -7.00 -18.69
C GLU A 503 -28.94 -5.46 -18.77
N VAL A 504 -27.78 -4.79 -18.91
CA VAL A 504 -27.72 -3.33 -19.09
C VAL A 504 -28.45 -2.87 -20.35
N ARG A 505 -28.36 -3.64 -21.45
CA ARG A 505 -29.11 -3.34 -22.68
C ARG A 505 -30.61 -3.46 -22.47
N ALA A 506 -31.08 -4.46 -21.73
CA ALA A 506 -32.49 -4.59 -21.37
C ALA A 506 -32.94 -3.38 -20.53
N TRP A 507 -32.16 -2.95 -19.54
CA TRP A 507 -32.49 -1.76 -18.73
C TRP A 507 -32.63 -0.50 -19.60
N ARG A 508 -31.67 -0.28 -20.52
CA ARG A 508 -31.71 0.87 -21.45
C ARG A 508 -32.89 0.81 -22.43
N GLN A 509 -33.36 -0.37 -22.82
CA GLN A 509 -34.57 -0.52 -23.64
C GLN A 509 -35.83 -0.01 -22.91
N HIS A 510 -35.84 -0.10 -21.58
CA HIS A 510 -36.89 0.46 -20.72
C HIS A 510 -36.60 1.90 -20.26
N GLN A 511 -35.73 2.63 -20.97
CA GLN A 511 -35.38 4.04 -20.68
C GLN A 511 -34.78 4.28 -19.28
N ILE A 512 -34.24 3.25 -18.64
CA ILE A 512 -33.49 3.39 -17.38
C ILE A 512 -32.10 3.94 -17.70
N SER A 513 -31.76 5.07 -17.08
CA SER A 513 -30.50 5.78 -17.32
C SER A 513 -29.52 5.72 -16.14
N HIS A 514 -30.03 5.56 -14.92
CA HIS A 514 -29.22 5.53 -13.69
C HIS A 514 -29.86 4.64 -12.63
N PHE A 515 -29.09 4.30 -11.59
CA PHE A 515 -29.56 3.52 -10.44
C PHE A 515 -29.13 4.25 -9.16
N THR A 516 -30.03 5.04 -8.58
CA THR A 516 -29.72 5.89 -7.42
C THR A 516 -30.67 5.59 -6.27
N LEU A 517 -30.10 5.30 -5.11
CA LEU A 517 -30.83 4.99 -3.88
C LEU A 517 -31.26 6.26 -3.15
N GLN A 518 -31.94 6.10 -2.01
CA GLN A 518 -32.40 7.22 -1.19
C GLN A 518 -31.48 7.46 0.02
N TRP A 519 -31.55 8.67 0.59
CA TRP A 519 -30.84 9.04 1.82
C TRP A 519 -31.48 8.39 3.05
N GLN A 520 -30.67 7.98 4.01
CA GLN A 520 -31.14 7.36 5.25
C GLN A 520 -30.17 7.59 6.42
N ASN A 521 -30.60 7.31 7.65
CA ASN A 521 -29.74 7.34 8.84
C ASN A 521 -29.80 6.10 9.74
N TYR A 522 -30.24 4.95 9.23
CA TYR A 522 -30.17 3.64 9.90
C TYR A 522 -28.95 2.79 9.51
N LYS A 523 -28.12 3.25 8.56
CA LYS A 523 -26.80 2.69 8.24
C LYS A 523 -25.75 3.78 8.24
N THR A 524 -24.61 3.46 8.83
CA THR A 524 -23.33 4.11 8.55
C THR A 524 -22.73 3.42 7.35
N ILE A 525 -22.65 4.14 6.23
CA ILE A 525 -22.07 3.62 4.98
C ILE A 525 -20.57 3.45 5.21
N GLY A 526 -20.08 2.22 5.07
CA GLY A 526 -18.65 1.95 5.14
C GLY A 526 -17.90 2.57 3.98
N PHE A 527 -16.65 2.94 4.19
CA PHE A 527 -15.82 3.60 3.19
C PHE A 527 -14.37 3.17 3.37
N ASP A 528 -13.80 2.50 2.38
CA ASP A 528 -12.38 2.12 2.37
C ASP A 528 -11.75 2.71 1.11
N ASP A 529 -10.94 3.76 1.27
CA ASP A 529 -10.37 4.51 0.14
C ASP A 529 -8.84 4.53 0.23
N ALA A 530 -8.19 4.24 -0.90
CA ALA A 530 -6.73 4.21 -1.00
C ALA A 530 -6.21 4.83 -2.31
N LEU A 531 -5.00 5.35 -2.24
CA LEU A 531 -4.19 5.78 -3.37
C LEU A 531 -3.11 4.73 -3.66
N THR A 532 -2.76 4.52 -4.92
CA THR A 532 -1.71 3.56 -5.29
C THR A 532 -0.39 4.26 -5.58
N ILE A 533 0.70 3.84 -4.92
CA ILE A 533 2.07 4.28 -5.24
C ILE A 533 2.73 3.25 -6.16
N GLU A 534 3.29 3.70 -7.27
CA GLU A 534 4.12 2.87 -8.16
C GLU A 534 5.60 3.26 -8.11
N THR A 535 6.41 2.21 -8.12
CA THR A 535 7.86 2.26 -8.02
C THR A 535 8.54 2.16 -9.39
N ALA A 536 9.85 2.44 -9.45
CA ALA A 536 10.64 2.27 -10.67
C ALA A 536 10.65 0.84 -11.23
N LEU A 537 10.33 -0.17 -10.41
CA LEU A 537 10.24 -1.57 -10.83
C LEU A 537 8.85 -1.97 -11.39
N GLY A 538 7.89 -1.05 -11.42
CA GLY A 538 6.50 -1.33 -11.80
C GLY A 538 5.71 -2.07 -10.72
N LEU A 539 6.18 -2.02 -9.46
CA LEU A 539 5.44 -2.55 -8.31
C LEU A 539 4.50 -1.47 -7.76
N SER A 540 3.27 -1.87 -7.44
CA SER A 540 2.20 -0.99 -6.96
C SER A 540 1.83 -1.32 -5.52
N TYR A 541 1.64 -0.29 -4.69
CA TYR A 541 1.30 -0.44 -3.28
C TYR A 541 0.15 0.49 -2.87
N PRO A 542 -0.88 0.00 -2.18
CA PRO A 542 -1.96 0.84 -1.69
C PRO A 542 -1.51 1.65 -0.46
N LEU A 543 -1.95 2.90 -0.40
CA LEU A 543 -1.74 3.85 0.68
C LEU A 543 -3.12 4.38 1.11
N ALA A 544 -3.52 4.13 2.36
CA ALA A 544 -4.86 4.46 2.82
C ALA A 544 -5.08 5.99 2.85
N LEU A 545 -6.24 6.42 2.34
CA LEU A 545 -6.71 7.81 2.37
C LEU A 545 -7.78 8.02 3.43
N SER A 546 -8.73 7.10 3.55
CA SER A 546 -9.79 7.19 4.56
C SER A 546 -10.40 5.83 4.85
N TYR A 547 -10.95 5.69 6.05
CA TYR A 547 -11.58 4.44 6.49
C TYR A 547 -12.76 4.71 7.43
N ILE A 548 -13.94 4.19 7.07
CA ILE A 548 -15.18 4.23 7.87
C ILE A 548 -15.73 2.80 7.93
N PRO A 549 -15.92 2.21 9.12
CA PRO A 549 -16.53 0.89 9.24
C PRO A 549 -18.03 0.94 8.95
N ALA A 550 -18.52 -0.01 8.15
CA ALA A 550 -19.96 -0.17 7.91
C ALA A 550 -20.68 -0.65 9.16
N SER A 551 -21.85 -0.08 9.46
CA SER A 551 -22.70 -0.55 10.55
C SER A 551 -24.17 -0.21 10.30
N MET A 552 -25.06 -0.98 10.94
CA MET A 552 -26.51 -0.82 10.84
C MET A 552 -27.10 -0.60 12.23
N HIS A 553 -27.97 0.39 12.37
CA HIS A 553 -28.46 0.91 13.65
C HIS A 553 -29.98 1.19 13.61
N THR A 554 -30.75 0.15 13.26
CA THR A 554 -32.21 0.17 13.14
C THR A 554 -32.97 0.62 14.39
N LYS A 555 -32.33 0.62 15.57
CA LYS A 555 -32.92 1.06 16.85
C LYS A 555 -32.58 2.50 17.24
N HIS A 556 -31.58 3.12 16.60
CA HIS A 556 -31.10 4.47 16.94
C HIS A 556 -31.42 5.51 15.86
N GLN A 557 -31.82 5.04 14.68
CA GLN A 557 -32.19 5.86 13.54
C GLN A 557 -33.43 6.74 13.84
N THR A 558 -33.57 7.83 13.09
CA THR A 558 -34.75 8.73 13.17
C THR A 558 -35.51 8.86 11.84
N SER A 559 -34.92 8.41 10.73
CA SER A 559 -35.48 8.54 9.37
C SER A 559 -36.67 7.62 9.03
N TYR A 560 -36.93 6.54 9.79
CA TYR A 560 -38.03 5.59 9.51
C TYR A 560 -39.42 6.21 9.56
N MET A 561 -39.56 7.35 10.24
CA MET A 561 -40.77 8.15 10.18
C MET A 561 -41.13 8.56 8.74
N MET A 562 -40.13 8.87 7.90
CA MET A 562 -40.35 9.24 6.50
C MET A 562 -40.68 8.01 5.65
N TYR A 563 -39.83 6.99 5.74
CA TYR A 563 -40.04 5.64 5.20
C TYR A 563 -39.12 4.63 5.90
N TRP A 564 -39.69 3.50 6.34
CA TRP A 564 -39.01 2.51 7.19
C TRP A 564 -38.29 1.35 6.48
N THR A 565 -38.14 1.39 5.15
CA THR A 565 -37.56 0.35 4.25
C THR A 565 -38.51 -0.74 3.72
N PHE A 566 -38.12 -1.36 2.58
CA PHE A 566 -38.84 -2.48 1.97
C PHE A 566 -38.78 -3.76 2.83
N ALA A 567 -37.69 -3.99 3.55
CA ALA A 567 -37.59 -5.06 4.56
C ALA A 567 -38.72 -4.96 5.59
N SER A 568 -39.06 -3.75 6.03
CA SER A 568 -40.16 -3.51 6.96
C SER A 568 -41.53 -3.74 6.30
N ASP A 569 -41.70 -3.40 5.02
CA ASP A 569 -42.94 -3.72 4.28
C ASP A 569 -43.16 -5.23 4.15
N LEU A 570 -42.10 -5.99 3.84
CA LEU A 570 -42.10 -7.45 3.76
C LEU A 570 -42.38 -8.12 5.12
N TRP A 571 -41.80 -7.59 6.19
CA TRP A 571 -42.10 -8.02 7.55
C TRP A 571 -43.55 -7.71 7.93
N ALA A 572 -44.05 -6.52 7.57
CA ALA A 572 -45.37 -6.09 7.95
C ALA A 572 -46.47 -6.92 7.27
N VAL A 573 -46.29 -7.39 6.04
CA VAL A 573 -47.29 -8.28 5.42
C VAL A 573 -47.23 -9.72 5.91
N SER A 574 -46.09 -10.20 6.40
CA SER A 574 -45.94 -11.58 6.87
C SER A 574 -46.18 -11.76 8.38
N SER A 575 -45.96 -10.72 9.18
CA SER A 575 -46.18 -10.76 10.61
C SER A 575 -47.66 -10.80 10.95
N ASN A 576 -48.06 -11.61 11.94
CA ASN A 576 -49.43 -11.65 12.46
C ASN A 576 -49.75 -10.47 13.41
N THR A 577 -48.77 -9.60 13.69
CA THR A 577 -48.90 -8.50 14.65
C THR A 577 -49.33 -7.17 14.04
N THR A 578 -49.46 -7.11 12.71
CA THR A 578 -49.74 -5.88 11.97
C THR A 578 -51.12 -5.93 11.34
N SER A 579 -51.72 -4.76 11.08
CA SER A 579 -53.03 -4.67 10.42
C SER A 579 -53.04 -5.08 8.94
N ILE A 580 -51.87 -5.23 8.32
CA ILE A 580 -51.71 -5.63 6.92
C ILE A 580 -51.22 -7.07 6.73
N SER A 581 -51.27 -7.89 7.77
CA SER A 581 -50.93 -9.30 7.70
C SER A 581 -51.72 -10.04 6.60
N GLY A 582 -51.02 -10.80 5.76
CA GLY A 582 -51.60 -11.58 4.66
C GLY A 582 -52.08 -10.75 3.47
N ARG A 583 -51.76 -9.45 3.40
CA ARG A 583 -52.17 -8.55 2.31
C ARG A 583 -51.11 -8.46 1.21
N SER A 584 -51.54 -8.07 0.01
CA SER A 584 -50.64 -7.85 -1.12
C SER A 584 -50.07 -6.44 -1.12
N LEU A 585 -48.82 -6.30 -1.58
CA LEU A 585 -48.15 -5.02 -1.79
C LEU A 585 -48.41 -4.42 -3.20
N LEU A 586 -49.23 -5.10 -4.02
CA LEU A 586 -49.61 -4.61 -5.35
C LEU A 586 -50.88 -3.76 -5.29
N ARG A 587 -50.81 -2.49 -5.73
CA ARG A 587 -51.94 -1.55 -5.71
C ARG A 587 -53.18 -2.05 -6.44
N GLY A 588 -52.97 -2.78 -7.55
CA GLY A 588 -54.04 -3.34 -8.37
C GLY A 588 -54.81 -4.47 -7.70
N SER A 589 -54.25 -5.10 -6.65
CA SER A 589 -54.90 -6.20 -5.93
C SER A 589 -56.16 -5.73 -5.20
N ALA A 590 -57.19 -6.58 -5.17
CA ALA A 590 -58.34 -6.40 -4.30
C ALA A 590 -57.95 -6.42 -2.80
N ASN A 591 -56.85 -7.10 -2.46
CA ASN A 591 -56.31 -7.24 -1.12
C ASN A 591 -55.07 -6.36 -0.86
N PHE A 592 -54.98 -5.21 -1.54
CA PHE A 592 -53.88 -4.27 -1.34
C PHE A 592 -53.76 -3.80 0.12
N ALA A 593 -52.55 -3.88 0.69
CA ALA A 593 -52.23 -3.60 2.09
C ALA A 593 -52.71 -2.21 2.55
N PHE A 594 -52.52 -1.19 1.72
CA PHE A 594 -52.79 0.21 2.09
C PHE A 594 -54.14 0.74 1.57
N ARG A 595 -55.08 -0.15 1.20
CA ARG A 595 -56.41 0.26 0.71
C ARG A 595 -57.29 0.84 1.82
N ASN A 596 -57.27 0.22 3.00
CA ASN A 596 -58.10 0.59 4.16
C ASN A 596 -57.26 0.91 5.41
N VAL A 597 -55.94 0.85 5.31
CA VAL A 597 -55.00 1.09 6.43
C VAL A 597 -54.16 2.30 6.06
N SER A 598 -54.02 3.25 6.99
CA SER A 598 -53.14 4.39 6.80
C SER A 598 -51.67 3.97 6.92
N ASN A 599 -50.81 4.49 6.05
CA ASN A 599 -49.38 4.16 6.05
C ASN A 599 -48.69 4.46 7.39
N TRP A 600 -49.03 5.60 7.99
CA TRP A 600 -48.50 5.99 9.29
C TRP A 600 -49.06 5.14 10.44
N GLY A 601 -50.22 4.50 10.27
CA GLY A 601 -50.81 3.61 11.28
C GLY A 601 -49.88 2.44 11.60
N LEU A 602 -49.17 1.92 10.60
CA LEU A 602 -48.16 0.87 10.79
C LEU A 602 -46.95 1.35 11.60
N LEU A 603 -46.54 2.61 11.41
CA LEU A 603 -45.48 3.21 12.23
C LEU A 603 -45.91 3.34 13.69
N VAL A 604 -47.20 3.53 13.96
CA VAL A 604 -47.75 3.56 15.32
C VAL A 604 -47.83 2.15 15.91
N GLU A 605 -48.27 1.15 15.13
CA GLU A 605 -48.28 -0.26 15.54
C GLU A 605 -46.87 -0.74 15.94
N ASN A 606 -45.85 -0.33 15.17
CA ASN A 606 -44.44 -0.64 15.45
C ASN A 606 -43.75 0.39 16.39
N ARG A 607 -44.52 1.29 17.03
CA ARG A 607 -44.04 2.27 18.02
C ARG A 607 -42.96 3.23 17.51
N THR A 608 -42.82 3.39 16.19
CA THR A 608 -41.98 4.43 15.58
C THR A 608 -42.63 5.81 15.74
N LEU A 609 -43.96 5.87 15.69
CA LEU A 609 -44.76 7.07 15.94
C LEU A 609 -45.73 6.88 17.10
N THR A 610 -46.11 7.99 17.73
CA THR A 610 -47.18 8.05 18.73
C THR A 610 -48.46 8.61 18.11
N SER A 611 -49.62 8.16 18.57
CA SER A 611 -50.93 8.69 18.14
C SER A 611 -51.77 9.11 19.37
N PRO A 612 -52.47 10.26 19.34
CA PRO A 612 -52.49 11.25 18.26
C PRO A 612 -51.14 11.96 18.07
N PHE A 613 -50.89 12.49 16.87
CA PHE A 613 -49.68 13.26 16.61
C PHE A 613 -49.65 14.55 17.46
N PRO A 614 -48.53 14.85 18.11
CA PRO A 614 -48.25 16.18 18.63
C PRO A 614 -48.41 17.24 17.52
N SER A 615 -48.78 18.47 17.89
CA SER A 615 -49.16 19.51 16.91
C SER A 615 -48.01 19.92 15.98
N ASP A 616 -46.78 19.84 16.48
CA ASP A 616 -45.52 19.98 15.75
C ASP A 616 -45.32 18.89 14.69
N ILE A 617 -45.51 17.63 15.04
CA ILE A 617 -45.44 16.52 14.08
C ILE A 617 -46.59 16.57 13.08
N ALA A 618 -47.79 16.98 13.52
CA ALA A 618 -48.94 17.19 12.63
C ALA A 618 -48.69 18.32 11.61
N SER A 619 -47.99 19.38 12.01
CA SER A 619 -47.56 20.46 11.11
C SER A 619 -46.63 19.94 10.01
N LEU A 620 -45.68 19.07 10.35
CA LEU A 620 -44.81 18.40 9.37
C LEU A 620 -45.61 17.49 8.42
N GLU A 621 -46.51 16.66 8.96
CA GLU A 621 -47.39 15.80 8.15
C GLU A 621 -48.24 16.65 7.18
N SER A 622 -48.78 17.78 7.64
CA SER A 622 -49.58 18.66 6.77
C SER A 622 -48.77 19.26 5.62
N SER A 623 -47.46 19.45 5.83
CA SER A 623 -46.55 20.07 4.86
C SER A 623 -46.02 19.08 3.82
N LEU A 624 -45.70 17.85 4.23
CA LEU A 624 -45.13 16.82 3.34
C LEU A 624 -46.17 15.81 2.86
N GLY A 625 -47.19 15.52 3.65
CA GLY A 625 -48.15 14.44 3.41
C GLY A 625 -47.95 13.27 4.38
N PRO A 626 -48.59 12.11 4.11
CA PRO A 626 -48.60 11.00 5.05
C PRO A 626 -47.19 10.39 5.25
N PHE A 627 -46.83 10.17 6.52
CA PHE A 627 -45.62 9.44 6.89
C PHE A 627 -45.62 8.01 6.33
N ASN A 628 -44.42 7.43 6.21
CA ASN A 628 -44.16 6.17 5.51
C ASN A 628 -44.43 6.20 3.98
N ALA A 629 -44.42 7.39 3.37
CA ALA A 629 -44.56 7.61 1.92
C ALA A 629 -43.73 8.80 1.40
N ILE A 630 -42.76 9.27 2.19
CA ILE A 630 -41.92 10.43 1.90
C ILE A 630 -40.57 9.95 1.38
N ASP A 631 -40.20 10.40 0.18
CA ASP A 631 -38.91 10.09 -0.43
C ASP A 631 -37.82 11.04 0.11
N MET A 632 -36.65 10.51 0.43
CA MET A 632 -35.50 11.26 0.93
C MET A 632 -34.39 11.30 -0.13
N VAL A 633 -34.27 12.41 -0.85
CA VAL A 633 -33.33 12.55 -1.97
C VAL A 633 -32.09 13.32 -1.53
N TYR A 634 -30.92 12.68 -1.63
CA TYR A 634 -29.65 13.35 -1.38
C TYR A 634 -29.33 14.34 -2.51
N LEU A 635 -29.05 15.60 -2.19
CA LEU A 635 -28.60 16.59 -3.16
C LEU A 635 -27.09 16.74 -3.08
N MET A 636 -26.42 16.45 -4.21
CA MET A 636 -25.00 16.73 -4.37
C MET A 636 -24.75 18.24 -4.34
N PRO A 637 -23.60 18.72 -3.83
CA PRO A 637 -23.18 20.10 -4.02
C PRO A 637 -23.24 20.49 -5.50
N PRO A 638 -23.84 21.63 -5.87
CA PRO A 638 -23.92 22.04 -7.27
C PRO A 638 -22.50 22.31 -7.80
N PRO A 639 -22.26 22.11 -9.11
CA PRO A 639 -20.94 22.36 -9.72
C PRO A 639 -20.41 23.76 -9.43
N SER A 640 -21.29 24.78 -9.46
CA SER A 640 -20.96 26.17 -9.13
C SER A 640 -20.37 26.34 -7.72
N LEU A 641 -20.84 25.56 -6.73
CA LEU A 641 -20.30 25.56 -5.36
C LEU A 641 -18.89 24.97 -5.31
N LEU A 642 -18.70 23.81 -5.94
CA LEU A 642 -17.41 23.13 -5.94
C LEU A 642 -16.36 23.92 -6.73
N GLU A 643 -16.75 24.54 -7.86
CA GLU A 643 -15.89 25.43 -8.65
C GLU A 643 -15.51 26.68 -7.88
N PHE A 644 -16.46 27.32 -7.20
CA PHE A 644 -16.18 28.51 -6.40
C PHE A 644 -15.23 28.18 -5.23
N TYR A 645 -15.49 27.09 -4.48
CA TYR A 645 -14.62 26.64 -3.39
C TYR A 645 -13.22 26.26 -3.89
N ALA A 646 -13.11 25.48 -4.97
CA ALA A 646 -11.83 25.12 -5.57
C ALA A 646 -11.07 26.36 -6.05
N GLY A 647 -11.76 27.32 -6.65
CA GLY A 647 -11.22 28.59 -7.11
C GLY A 647 -10.66 29.44 -5.98
N VAL A 648 -11.43 29.68 -4.91
CA VAL A 648 -10.97 30.43 -3.72
C VAL A 648 -9.76 29.74 -3.09
N SER A 649 -9.83 28.42 -2.89
CA SER A 649 -8.77 27.64 -2.25
C SER A 649 -7.47 27.66 -3.07
N SER A 650 -7.56 27.50 -4.39
CA SER A 650 -6.40 27.53 -5.30
C SER A 650 -5.79 28.93 -5.42
N ALA A 651 -6.63 29.98 -5.52
CA ALA A 651 -6.18 31.36 -5.59
C ALA A 651 -5.46 31.76 -4.29
N LEU A 652 -6.04 31.44 -3.14
CA LEU A 652 -5.40 31.68 -1.84
C LEU A 652 -4.09 30.91 -1.70
N ALA A 653 -4.07 29.62 -2.02
CA ALA A 653 -2.85 28.82 -1.93
C ALA A 653 -1.71 29.41 -2.78
N SER A 654 -2.02 29.84 -4.00
CA SER A 654 -1.07 30.50 -4.90
C SER A 654 -0.56 31.83 -4.33
N LEU A 655 -1.46 32.64 -3.75
CA LEU A 655 -1.11 33.91 -3.09
C LEU A 655 -0.18 33.69 -1.89
N LEU A 656 -0.52 32.74 -1.00
CA LEU A 656 0.26 32.46 0.22
C LEU A 656 1.65 31.88 -0.09
N LEU A 657 1.79 31.16 -1.21
CA LEU A 657 3.09 30.63 -1.63
C LEU A 657 3.98 31.70 -2.27
N ARG A 658 3.40 32.69 -2.96
CA ARG A 658 4.13 33.73 -3.71
C ARG A 658 4.49 34.96 -2.87
N ASP A 659 3.63 35.36 -1.93
CA ASP A 659 3.77 36.61 -1.17
C ASP A 659 3.85 36.36 0.36
N PRO A 660 5.06 36.43 0.96
CA PRO A 660 5.23 36.28 2.41
C PRO A 660 4.48 37.31 3.26
N ASN A 661 4.24 38.51 2.73
CA ASN A 661 3.48 39.54 3.45
C ASN A 661 1.99 39.17 3.47
N ALA A 662 1.46 38.66 2.34
CA ALA A 662 0.10 38.12 2.29
C ALA A 662 -0.07 36.93 3.24
N GLN A 663 0.94 36.06 3.32
CA GLN A 663 0.96 34.94 4.27
C GLN A 663 0.83 35.41 5.72
N THR A 664 1.65 36.39 6.12
CA THR A 664 1.63 36.93 7.48
C THR A 664 0.31 37.64 7.78
N ALA A 665 -0.19 38.45 6.84
CA ALA A 665 -1.47 39.14 6.97
C ALA A 665 -2.63 38.15 7.12
N PHE A 666 -2.70 37.11 6.27
CA PHE A 666 -3.75 36.10 6.33
C PHE A 666 -3.74 35.33 7.66
N LEU A 667 -2.57 34.92 8.15
CA LEU A 667 -2.47 34.17 9.41
C LEU A 667 -2.81 35.02 10.64
N SER A 668 -2.62 36.34 10.55
CA SER A 668 -3.01 37.30 11.58
C SER A 668 -4.52 37.60 11.65
N LEU A 669 -5.31 37.13 10.67
CA LEU A 669 -6.74 37.37 10.65
C LEU A 669 -7.45 36.75 11.88
N PRO A 670 -8.29 37.53 12.59
CA PRO A 670 -8.90 37.13 13.87
C PRO A 670 -10.08 36.17 13.69
N VAL A 671 -9.89 34.89 13.98
CA VAL A 671 -10.98 33.90 13.89
C VAL A 671 -11.63 33.72 15.26
N LYS A 672 -12.96 33.84 15.30
CA LYS A 672 -13.75 33.53 16.49
C LYS A 672 -13.82 32.01 16.70
N TYR A 673 -13.83 31.56 17.96
CA TYR A 673 -13.87 30.14 18.32
C TYR A 673 -15.10 29.42 17.77
N ASN A 674 -16.28 30.04 17.89
CA ASN A 674 -17.54 29.50 17.39
C ASN A 674 -18.49 30.62 16.92
N LEU A 675 -19.44 30.28 16.06
CA LEU A 675 -20.53 31.15 15.62
C LEU A 675 -21.85 30.51 16.01
N VAL A 676 -22.71 31.29 16.66
CA VAL A 676 -24.09 30.92 16.97
C VAL A 676 -24.98 32.02 16.44
N ALA A 677 -25.59 31.77 15.28
CA ALA A 677 -26.36 32.78 14.57
C ALA A 677 -27.86 32.54 14.71
N SER A 678 -28.63 33.62 14.70
CA SER A 678 -30.09 33.59 14.62
C SER A 678 -30.57 34.65 13.61
N PRO A 679 -31.50 34.33 12.69
CA PRO A 679 -32.07 35.30 11.77
C PRO A 679 -32.70 36.49 12.49
N ARG A 680 -32.70 37.66 11.85
CA ARG A 680 -33.16 38.91 12.46
C ARG A 680 -34.57 38.83 13.02
N PHE A 681 -35.50 38.17 12.30
CA PHE A 681 -36.90 38.10 12.72
C PHE A 681 -37.09 37.38 14.07
N LEU A 682 -36.21 36.44 14.44
CA LEU A 682 -36.23 35.76 15.73
C LEU A 682 -35.62 36.59 16.86
N LEU A 683 -34.75 37.54 16.52
CA LEU A 683 -34.14 38.48 17.46
C LEU A 683 -35.08 39.66 17.73
N ASP A 684 -35.80 40.10 16.71
CA ASP A 684 -36.75 41.21 16.79
C ASP A 684 -38.06 40.79 17.51
N ASP A 685 -38.51 39.53 17.39
CA ASP A 685 -39.69 38.99 18.09
C ASP A 685 -39.34 37.85 19.07
N LEU A 686 -39.05 38.22 20.32
CA LEU A 686 -38.73 37.28 21.40
C LEU A 686 -39.92 36.42 21.87
N SER A 687 -41.14 36.68 21.36
CA SER A 687 -42.30 35.84 21.68
C SER A 687 -42.31 34.53 20.90
N ILE A 688 -41.49 34.42 19.85
CA ILE A 688 -41.24 33.18 19.11
C ILE A 688 -40.23 32.33 19.90
N LEU A 689 -40.69 31.18 20.37
CA LEU A 689 -39.88 30.20 21.08
C LEU A 689 -39.63 28.98 20.18
N LEU A 690 -38.38 28.59 20.05
CA LEU A 690 -37.97 27.40 19.32
C LEU A 690 -38.03 26.16 20.23
N GLY A 691 -38.42 25.02 19.69
CA GLY A 691 -38.57 23.75 20.41
C GLY A 691 -37.75 22.58 19.86
N GLY A 692 -37.10 22.75 18.69
CA GLY A 692 -36.23 21.74 18.08
C GLY A 692 -35.87 22.08 16.63
N GLY A 693 -34.73 21.57 16.14
CA GLY A 693 -34.25 21.77 14.76
C GLY A 693 -34.14 20.50 13.93
N ASN A 694 -34.31 19.34 14.57
CA ASN A 694 -34.26 18.05 13.88
C ASN A 694 -35.63 17.71 13.28
N LEU A 695 -35.71 17.75 11.94
CA LEU A 695 -36.92 17.46 11.16
C LEU A 695 -37.61 16.14 11.56
N PHE A 696 -36.86 15.16 12.09
CA PHE A 696 -37.41 13.85 12.45
C PHE A 696 -38.05 13.78 13.84
N CYS A 697 -37.90 14.82 14.67
CA CYS A 697 -38.14 14.68 16.12
C CYS A 697 -39.21 15.61 16.69
N GLY A 698 -39.65 16.64 15.95
CA GLY A 698 -40.62 17.60 16.45
C GLY A 698 -40.06 18.49 17.58
N ILE A 699 -40.94 18.92 18.48
CA ILE A 699 -40.59 19.58 19.74
C ILE A 699 -40.29 18.49 20.77
N ASP A 700 -39.01 18.13 20.84
CA ASP A 700 -38.50 17.10 21.73
C ASP A 700 -37.59 17.67 22.84
N ASN A 701 -37.29 18.97 22.76
CA ASN A 701 -36.43 19.71 23.67
C ASN A 701 -37.24 20.78 24.45
N GLY A 702 -36.58 21.46 25.40
CA GLY A 702 -37.18 22.62 26.06
C GLY A 702 -37.49 23.75 25.08
N LEU A 703 -38.40 24.67 25.44
CA LEU A 703 -38.62 25.87 24.63
C LEU A 703 -37.56 26.93 24.97
N LEU A 704 -36.84 27.40 23.98
CA LEU A 704 -35.85 28.47 24.12
C LEU A 704 -36.18 29.63 23.18
N SER A 705 -35.83 30.84 23.60
CA SER A 705 -35.98 32.01 22.72
C SER A 705 -35.04 31.90 21.53
N GLY A 706 -35.48 32.32 20.34
CA GLY A 706 -34.59 32.42 19.17
C GLY A 706 -33.37 33.31 19.39
N ALA A 707 -33.37 34.17 20.42
CA ALA A 707 -32.21 34.95 20.85
C ALA A 707 -31.06 34.14 21.47
N THR A 708 -31.27 32.87 21.82
CA THR A 708 -30.18 31.99 22.29
C THR A 708 -29.49 31.24 21.15
N GLY A 709 -30.00 31.34 19.92
CA GLY A 709 -29.52 30.62 18.74
C GLY A 709 -30.55 29.60 18.22
N LEU A 710 -30.33 29.10 17.01
CA LEU A 710 -31.14 28.02 16.44
C LEU A 710 -30.82 26.68 17.12
N TYR A 711 -31.78 25.77 17.19
CA TYR A 711 -31.52 24.38 17.58
C TYR A 711 -30.75 23.64 16.49
N SER A 712 -29.94 22.67 16.92
CA SER A 712 -29.21 21.74 16.05
C SER A 712 -30.15 21.11 15.02
N LEU A 713 -29.75 21.18 13.76
CA LEU A 713 -30.51 20.66 12.64
C LEU A 713 -30.45 19.12 12.57
N PHE A 714 -31.19 18.52 11.64
CA PHE A 714 -31.11 17.07 11.42
C PHE A 714 -29.69 16.64 11.01
N THR A 715 -29.26 15.45 11.42
CA THR A 715 -27.99 14.85 10.96
C THR A 715 -28.11 13.34 10.80
N ALA A 716 -27.07 12.73 10.24
CA ALA A 716 -26.95 11.27 10.12
C ALA A 716 -26.85 10.52 11.46
N THR A 717 -26.41 11.20 12.52
CA THR A 717 -25.97 10.56 13.77
C THR A 717 -26.62 11.15 15.02
N SER A 718 -27.29 12.31 14.91
CA SER A 718 -27.93 12.95 16.07
C SER A 718 -29.25 12.25 16.41
N PRO A 719 -29.41 11.76 17.64
CA PRO A 719 -30.69 11.23 18.12
C PRO A 719 -31.67 12.37 18.42
N CYS A 720 -32.96 12.02 18.56
CA CYS A 720 -33.93 12.93 19.16
C CYS A 720 -33.60 13.20 20.64
N ARG A 721 -34.09 14.33 21.17
CA ARG A 721 -33.88 14.89 22.52
C ARG A 721 -32.45 15.34 22.78
N PHE A 722 -31.69 15.59 21.71
CA PHE A 722 -30.37 16.18 21.78
C PHE A 722 -30.51 17.70 21.85
N ILE A 723 -30.40 18.25 23.06
CA ILE A 723 -30.47 19.70 23.31
C ILE A 723 -29.10 20.31 22.99
N ALA A 724 -28.98 20.89 21.79
CA ALA A 724 -27.83 21.69 21.40
C ALA A 724 -28.26 22.80 20.45
N ASN A 725 -27.54 23.92 20.49
CA ASN A 725 -27.64 24.95 19.47
C ASN A 725 -26.93 24.49 18.19
N GLU A 726 -27.34 25.04 17.05
CA GLU A 726 -26.58 24.96 15.82
C GLU A 726 -25.35 25.87 15.98
N VAL A 727 -24.15 25.26 15.94
CA VAL A 727 -22.87 25.94 16.16
C VAL A 727 -21.94 25.66 14.99
N MET A 728 -21.32 26.71 14.45
CA MET A 728 -20.23 26.58 13.47
C MET A 728 -18.88 26.89 14.13
N PHE A 729 -17.83 26.20 13.70
CA PHE A 729 -16.45 26.44 14.14
C PHE A 729 -15.66 26.99 12.96
N PRO A 730 -15.66 28.31 12.73
CA PRO A 730 -15.18 28.88 11.49
C PRO A 730 -13.67 28.72 11.32
N SER A 731 -13.24 28.57 10.06
CA SER A 731 -11.82 28.69 9.68
C SER A 731 -11.56 30.03 8.97
N ARG A 732 -10.28 30.46 8.90
CA ARG A 732 -9.90 31.66 8.13
C ARG A 732 -10.37 31.60 6.68
N LEU A 733 -10.22 30.42 6.05
CA LEU A 733 -10.65 30.18 4.68
C LEU A 733 -12.18 30.24 4.55
N GLN A 734 -12.94 29.73 5.52
CA GLN A 734 -14.40 29.80 5.52
C GLN A 734 -14.91 31.24 5.60
N LEU A 735 -14.34 32.05 6.50
CA LEU A 735 -14.73 33.45 6.62
C LEU A 735 -14.35 34.24 5.37
N LEU A 736 -13.15 34.01 4.81
CA LEU A 736 -12.73 34.63 3.55
C LEU A 736 -13.67 34.23 2.39
N PHE A 737 -14.02 32.95 2.28
CA PHE A 737 -14.99 32.43 1.31
C PHE A 737 -16.34 33.13 1.45
N ALA A 738 -16.83 33.29 2.68
CA ALA A 738 -18.11 33.95 2.94
C ALA A 738 -18.09 35.44 2.58
N PHE A 739 -17.03 36.18 2.92
CA PHE A 739 -16.90 37.59 2.53
C PHE A 739 -16.75 37.78 1.03
N LEU A 740 -15.99 36.92 0.34
CA LEU A 740 -15.88 36.97 -1.12
C LEU A 740 -17.23 36.70 -1.80
N GLY A 741 -17.94 35.65 -1.36
CA GLY A 741 -19.28 35.34 -1.86
C GLY A 741 -20.26 36.50 -1.64
N PHE A 742 -20.31 37.03 -0.42
CA PHE A 742 -21.17 38.15 -0.05
C PHE A 742 -20.88 39.41 -0.88
N GLU A 743 -19.61 39.80 -1.01
CA GLU A 743 -19.20 40.99 -1.77
C GLU A 743 -19.57 40.85 -3.25
N MET A 744 -19.29 39.70 -3.86
CA MET A 744 -19.52 39.47 -5.29
C MET A 744 -21.00 39.41 -5.69
N THR A 745 -21.90 39.16 -4.73
CA THR A 745 -23.35 39.04 -4.99
C THR A 745 -24.16 40.22 -4.47
N LEU A 746 -23.87 40.72 -3.27
CA LEU A 746 -24.68 41.73 -2.58
C LEU A 746 -23.99 43.09 -2.43
N ALA A 747 -22.69 43.20 -2.73
CA ALA A 747 -21.83 44.37 -2.50
C ALA A 747 -21.88 44.86 -1.04
N LEU A 748 -20.82 44.58 -0.28
CA LEU A 748 -20.75 44.80 1.16
C LEU A 748 -20.58 46.29 1.50
N ASN A 749 -21.48 46.80 2.34
CA ASN A 749 -21.34 48.12 2.95
C ASN A 749 -20.70 48.00 4.34
N THR A 750 -19.44 48.43 4.48
CA THR A 750 -18.61 48.20 5.69
C THR A 750 -19.20 48.75 6.98
N THR A 751 -19.94 49.86 6.94
CA THR A 751 -20.52 50.46 8.15
C THR A 751 -21.85 49.84 8.55
N SER A 752 -22.66 49.38 7.60
CA SER A 752 -23.99 48.83 7.88
C SER A 752 -23.99 47.31 7.97
N ASP A 753 -23.45 46.63 6.96
CA ASP A 753 -23.57 45.18 6.83
C ASP A 753 -22.75 44.45 7.92
N LEU A 754 -21.55 44.93 8.26
CA LEU A 754 -20.72 44.30 9.30
C LEU A 754 -21.39 44.37 10.69
N ASN A 755 -22.00 45.50 11.03
CA ASN A 755 -22.75 45.65 12.28
C ASN A 755 -23.99 44.76 12.31
N HIS A 756 -24.70 44.64 11.19
CA HIS A 756 -25.85 43.74 11.08
C HIS A 756 -25.43 42.26 11.19
N ILE A 757 -24.37 41.82 10.52
CA ILE A 757 -23.85 40.45 10.63
C ILE A 757 -23.50 40.11 12.08
N CYS A 758 -22.85 41.04 12.78
CA CYS A 758 -22.51 40.88 14.20
C CYS A 758 -23.74 40.86 15.12
N ALA A 759 -24.78 41.63 14.80
CA ALA A 759 -26.02 41.66 15.59
C ALA A 759 -26.79 40.33 15.53
N LEU A 760 -26.58 39.51 14.49
CA LEU A 760 -27.18 38.18 14.37
C LEU A 760 -26.46 37.09 15.18
N ASP A 761 -25.24 37.37 15.67
CA ASP A 761 -24.47 36.44 16.48
C ASP A 761 -24.88 36.54 17.94
N THR A 762 -25.52 35.49 18.47
CA THR A 762 -25.98 35.46 19.86
C THR A 762 -24.84 35.37 20.88
N THR A 763 -23.62 35.10 20.40
CA THR A 763 -22.39 35.03 21.17
C THR A 763 -21.44 36.19 20.82
N ILE A 764 -21.98 37.36 20.44
CA ILE A 764 -21.24 38.54 19.99
C ILE A 764 -20.06 38.92 20.92
N VAL A 765 -18.93 39.29 20.32
CA VAL A 765 -17.74 39.80 21.01
C VAL A 765 -17.62 41.30 20.78
N ALA A 766 -17.05 42.04 21.76
CA ALA A 766 -17.00 43.51 21.75
C ALA A 766 -16.40 44.15 20.49
N ASN A 767 -15.49 43.47 19.77
CA ASN A 767 -14.85 43.98 18.55
C ASN A 767 -15.29 43.26 17.26
N CYS A 768 -16.44 42.58 17.24
CA CYS A 768 -16.88 41.76 16.10
C CYS A 768 -16.81 42.49 14.75
N ALA A 769 -17.36 43.71 14.66
CA ALA A 769 -17.38 44.46 13.40
C ALA A 769 -15.97 44.87 12.96
N GLY A 770 -15.07 45.17 13.91
CA GLY A 770 -13.66 45.45 13.63
C GLY A 770 -12.92 44.22 13.12
N ASP A 771 -13.14 43.06 13.75
CA ASP A 771 -12.54 41.80 13.35
C ASP A 771 -12.98 41.40 11.93
N TYR A 772 -14.28 41.48 11.61
CA TYR A 772 -14.79 41.25 10.26
C TYR A 772 -14.33 42.29 9.24
N ALA A 773 -14.15 43.55 9.65
CA ALA A 773 -13.56 44.57 8.78
C ALA A 773 -12.13 44.20 8.35
N THR A 774 -11.34 43.51 9.21
CA THR A 774 -10.01 43.05 8.81
C THR A 774 -10.04 41.98 7.73
N PHE A 775 -10.99 41.04 7.76
CA PHE A 775 -11.19 40.05 6.71
C PHE A 775 -11.60 40.71 5.39
N TYR A 776 -12.53 41.65 5.45
CA TYR A 776 -13.00 42.37 4.28
C TYR A 776 -11.91 43.26 3.67
N ASN A 777 -11.11 43.94 4.49
CA ASN A 777 -9.97 44.72 3.99
C ASN A 777 -8.94 43.83 3.30
N PHE A 778 -8.67 42.63 3.83
CA PHE A 778 -7.78 41.67 3.17
C PHE A 778 -8.33 41.21 1.81
N SER A 779 -9.63 40.92 1.69
CA SER A 779 -10.24 40.54 0.41
C SER A 779 -10.23 41.69 -0.59
N LEU A 780 -10.40 42.94 -0.15
CA LEU A 780 -10.29 44.13 -0.99
C LEU A 780 -8.86 44.40 -1.48
N GLU A 781 -7.87 44.36 -0.58
CA GLU A 781 -6.46 44.56 -0.92
C GLU A 781 -5.97 43.53 -1.96
N ARG A 782 -6.53 42.32 -1.92
CA ARG A 782 -6.21 41.19 -2.80
C ARG A 782 -7.30 40.91 -3.83
N ALA A 783 -8.17 41.88 -4.12
CA ALA A 783 -9.33 41.66 -5.00
C ALA A 783 -8.96 41.15 -6.40
N LEU A 784 -7.81 41.58 -6.94
CA LEU A 784 -7.32 41.11 -8.24
C LEU A 784 -7.02 39.62 -8.29
N ASP A 785 -6.65 39.01 -7.15
CA ASP A 785 -6.37 37.57 -7.07
C ASP A 785 -7.67 36.73 -7.10
N PHE A 786 -8.82 37.33 -6.76
CA PHE A 786 -10.12 36.65 -6.67
C PHE A 786 -11.15 37.08 -7.72
N VAL A 787 -10.84 38.10 -8.54
CA VAL A 787 -11.80 38.73 -9.47
C VAL A 787 -12.43 37.76 -10.48
N SER A 788 -11.71 36.71 -10.88
CA SER A 788 -12.19 35.69 -11.82
C SER A 788 -13.36 34.88 -11.27
N LEU A 789 -13.57 34.86 -9.95
CA LEU A 789 -14.59 34.05 -9.27
C LEU A 789 -15.96 34.74 -9.18
N ALA A 790 -16.06 36.03 -9.54
CA ALA A 790 -17.28 36.80 -9.40
C ALA A 790 -18.46 36.26 -10.23
N HIS A 791 -18.18 35.70 -11.42
CA HIS A 791 -19.22 35.06 -12.22
C HIS A 791 -19.74 33.78 -11.56
N THR A 792 -18.83 32.91 -11.10
CA THR A 792 -19.17 31.65 -10.42
C THR A 792 -19.93 31.90 -9.12
N ALA A 793 -19.57 32.93 -8.34
CA ALA A 793 -20.29 33.31 -7.13
C ALA A 793 -21.76 33.69 -7.40
N LYS A 794 -22.03 34.42 -8.49
CA LYS A 794 -23.40 34.80 -8.89
C LYS A 794 -24.22 33.61 -9.39
N LEU A 795 -23.59 32.68 -10.12
CA LEU A 795 -24.23 31.43 -10.53
C LEU A 795 -24.59 30.58 -9.31
N LEU A 796 -23.65 30.42 -8.37
CA LEU A 796 -23.88 29.70 -7.12
C LEU A 796 -25.05 30.31 -6.31
N TYR A 797 -25.11 31.63 -6.21
CA TYR A 797 -26.21 32.32 -5.53
C TYR A 797 -27.56 32.02 -6.17
N ALA A 798 -27.64 32.03 -7.51
CA ALA A 798 -28.86 31.68 -8.24
C ALA A 798 -29.23 30.19 -8.06
N ASP A 799 -28.27 29.27 -8.12
CA ASP A 799 -28.49 27.84 -7.95
C ASP A 799 -29.08 27.52 -6.56
N VAL A 800 -28.56 28.14 -5.51
CA VAL A 800 -29.04 27.91 -4.13
C VAL A 800 -30.48 28.40 -3.94
N ILE A 801 -30.83 29.53 -4.56
CA ILE A 801 -32.20 30.06 -4.55
C ILE A 801 -33.14 29.15 -5.35
N ASP A 802 -32.72 28.67 -6.52
CA ASP A 802 -33.52 27.77 -7.38
C ASP A 802 -33.86 26.44 -6.67
N HIS A 803 -32.92 25.90 -5.88
CA HIS A 803 -33.15 24.68 -5.10
C HIS A 803 -33.95 24.89 -3.80
N ASN A 804 -34.29 26.15 -3.46
CA ASN A 804 -35.03 26.54 -2.26
C ASN A 804 -34.50 25.88 -0.97
N ILE A 805 -33.17 25.95 -0.77
CA ILE A 805 -32.51 25.33 0.39
C ILE A 805 -32.82 26.16 1.64
N SER A 806 -33.30 25.50 2.70
CA SER A 806 -33.69 26.15 3.96
C SER A 806 -33.13 25.44 5.19
N LEU A 807 -33.21 26.09 6.35
CA LEU A 807 -33.04 25.50 7.67
C LEU A 807 -34.43 25.30 8.29
N VAL A 808 -34.61 24.21 9.03
CA VAL A 808 -35.88 23.88 9.65
C VAL A 808 -35.80 24.10 11.16
N GLN A 809 -36.83 24.73 11.74
CA GLN A 809 -37.04 24.80 13.18
C GLN A 809 -38.52 24.57 13.52
N TYR A 810 -38.80 23.90 14.63
CA TYR A 810 -40.12 23.87 15.25
C TYR A 810 -40.24 25.03 16.23
N ALA A 811 -41.34 25.78 16.14
CA ALA A 811 -41.55 26.96 16.97
C ALA A 811 -42.99 27.10 17.50
N VAL A 812 -43.13 27.86 18.57
CA VAL A 812 -44.40 28.23 19.20
C VAL A 812 -44.37 29.71 19.58
N GLY A 813 -45.54 30.35 19.69
CA GLY A 813 -45.64 31.74 20.16
C GLY A 813 -45.64 32.78 19.04
N GLY A 814 -45.75 34.07 19.41
CA GLY A 814 -46.04 35.15 18.45
C GLY A 814 -47.40 34.98 17.77
N GLN A 815 -47.43 35.10 16.44
CA GLN A 815 -48.60 34.80 15.61
C GLN A 815 -48.67 33.33 15.16
N LEU A 816 -47.74 32.48 15.59
CA LEU A 816 -47.65 31.09 15.17
C LEU A 816 -48.59 30.19 15.98
N GLY A 817 -49.15 29.16 15.33
CA GLY A 817 -49.91 28.12 16.01
C GLY A 817 -49.03 27.23 16.91
N PRO A 818 -49.62 26.39 17.76
CA PRO A 818 -48.87 25.47 18.61
C PRO A 818 -48.11 24.46 17.72
N GLY A 819 -46.77 24.52 17.69
CA GLY A 819 -45.92 23.59 16.96
C GLY A 819 -45.84 23.90 15.47
N SER A 820 -45.61 25.15 15.11
CA SER A 820 -45.46 25.54 13.71
C SER A 820 -44.08 25.18 13.16
N LEU A 821 -44.03 24.84 11.87
CA LEU A 821 -42.77 24.56 11.17
C LEU A 821 -42.25 25.86 10.54
N LEU A 822 -41.07 26.30 10.94
CA LEU A 822 -40.38 27.45 10.36
C LEU A 822 -39.35 26.97 9.34
N LEU A 823 -39.46 27.49 8.12
CA LEU A 823 -38.49 27.32 7.04
C LEU A 823 -37.72 28.63 6.88
N ILE A 824 -36.44 28.62 7.21
CA ILE A 824 -35.56 29.78 7.14
C ILE A 824 -34.71 29.62 5.88
N PRO A 825 -34.88 30.45 4.83
CA PRO A 825 -34.06 30.36 3.61
C PRO A 825 -32.56 30.45 3.93
N LEU A 826 -31.74 29.67 3.23
CA LEU A 826 -30.29 29.68 3.46
C LEU A 826 -29.66 31.02 3.03
N LEU A 827 -30.12 31.57 1.92
CA LEU A 827 -29.78 32.91 1.43
C LEU A 827 -31.08 33.72 1.35
N ASP A 828 -31.12 34.85 2.04
CA ASP A 828 -32.30 35.69 2.13
C ASP A 828 -31.98 37.10 1.61
N ASN A 829 -32.81 37.59 0.69
CA ASN A 829 -32.69 38.95 0.14
C ASN A 829 -33.15 40.01 1.14
N ASP A 830 -34.11 39.67 2.01
CA ASP A 830 -34.69 40.61 2.97
C ASP A 830 -33.81 40.73 4.24
N ASP A 831 -33.13 39.64 4.62
CA ASP A 831 -32.10 39.62 5.66
C ASP A 831 -30.70 39.47 5.06
N ARG A 832 -30.14 40.59 4.59
CA ARG A 832 -28.76 40.64 4.06
C ARG A 832 -27.75 40.08 5.06
N GLY A 833 -27.87 40.39 6.35
CA GLY A 833 -26.92 39.91 7.37
C GLY A 833 -26.92 38.38 7.48
N TRP A 834 -28.09 37.75 7.38
CA TRP A 834 -28.25 36.31 7.42
C TRP A 834 -27.55 35.59 6.26
N SER A 835 -27.56 36.19 5.06
CA SER A 835 -26.88 35.64 3.88
C SER A 835 -25.39 35.35 4.11
N PHE A 836 -24.71 36.06 5.02
CA PHE A 836 -23.32 35.74 5.42
C PHE A 836 -23.20 34.34 6.07
N TYR A 837 -24.09 34.00 7.00
CA TYR A 837 -24.11 32.68 7.64
C TYR A 837 -24.58 31.58 6.67
N GLY A 838 -25.41 31.95 5.69
CA GLY A 838 -25.70 31.12 4.53
C GLY A 838 -24.44 30.74 3.76
N TRP A 839 -23.59 31.70 3.42
CA TRP A 839 -22.30 31.45 2.79
C TRP A 839 -21.35 30.59 3.64
N CYS A 840 -21.32 30.79 4.97
CA CYS A 840 -20.58 29.92 5.88
C CYS A 840 -21.08 28.46 5.83
N SER A 841 -22.39 28.27 5.72
CA SER A 841 -23.01 26.93 5.58
C SER A 841 -22.74 26.31 4.20
N LEU A 842 -22.72 27.11 3.14
CA LEU A 842 -22.34 26.67 1.79
C LEU A 842 -20.89 26.19 1.75
N TYR A 843 -19.97 26.87 2.46
CA TYR A 843 -18.60 26.39 2.62
C TYR A 843 -18.57 25.01 3.31
N GLU A 844 -19.29 24.84 4.42
CA GLU A 844 -19.39 23.55 5.13
C GLU A 844 -20.05 22.46 4.28
N TRP A 845 -20.97 22.83 3.39
CA TRP A 845 -21.48 21.94 2.36
C TRP A 845 -20.43 21.65 1.30
N ALA A 846 -19.58 22.57 0.86
CA ALA A 846 -18.51 22.27 -0.09
C ALA A 846 -17.51 21.25 0.49
N ILE A 847 -17.05 21.47 1.73
CA ILE A 847 -16.07 20.59 2.40
C ILE A 847 -16.68 19.32 3.02
N GLY A 848 -18.00 19.15 2.90
CA GLY A 848 -18.71 17.97 3.34
C GLY A 848 -18.77 17.78 4.85
N MET A 849 -18.88 18.88 5.60
CA MET A 849 -19.32 18.87 7.00
C MET A 849 -20.85 18.92 7.12
N ARG A 850 -21.54 19.36 6.05
CA ARG A 850 -23.00 19.35 5.90
C ARG A 850 -23.44 18.60 4.65
N GLU A 851 -24.70 18.17 4.67
CA GLU A 851 -25.41 17.53 3.55
C GLU A 851 -26.72 18.27 3.30
N VAL A 852 -27.24 18.20 2.07
CA VAL A 852 -28.58 18.72 1.76
C VAL A 852 -29.45 17.55 1.34
N VAL A 853 -30.64 17.47 1.92
CA VAL A 853 -31.62 16.42 1.63
C VAL A 853 -32.95 17.09 1.25
N SER A 854 -33.53 16.63 0.15
CA SER A 854 -34.86 17.01 -0.31
C SER A 854 -35.87 15.95 0.13
N PHE A 855 -36.77 16.33 1.04
CA PHE A 855 -37.86 15.50 1.54
C PHE A 855 -39.09 15.74 0.69
N GLN A 856 -39.50 14.72 -0.08
CA GLN A 856 -40.54 14.85 -1.10
C GLN A 856 -41.72 13.94 -0.76
N GLY A 857 -42.85 14.53 -0.37
CA GLY A 857 -44.06 13.81 -0.03
C GLY A 857 -45.24 14.11 -0.97
N ASP A 858 -46.42 13.65 -0.59
CA ASP A 858 -47.64 13.80 -1.41
C ASP A 858 -48.17 15.24 -1.45
N ALA A 859 -47.93 16.04 -0.40
CA ALA A 859 -48.44 17.39 -0.26
C ALA A 859 -47.43 18.47 -0.65
N GLY A 860 -46.14 18.22 -0.45
CA GLY A 860 -45.11 19.23 -0.64
C GLY A 860 -43.69 18.68 -0.60
N THR A 861 -42.72 19.58 -0.78
CA THR A 861 -41.29 19.29 -0.73
C THR A 861 -40.59 20.27 0.21
N ILE A 862 -39.73 19.75 1.07
CA ILE A 862 -38.86 20.55 1.94
C ILE A 862 -37.41 20.18 1.63
N THR A 863 -36.63 21.12 1.11
CA THR A 863 -35.19 20.94 0.90
C THR A 863 -34.45 21.64 2.03
N THR A 864 -33.76 20.86 2.86
CA THR A 864 -33.07 21.39 4.05
C THR A 864 -31.63 20.93 4.13
N ILE A 865 -30.77 21.83 4.65
CA ILE A 865 -29.39 21.52 4.98
C ILE A 865 -29.29 20.87 6.37
N SER A 866 -28.36 19.94 6.54
CA SER A 866 -28.11 19.24 7.79
C SER A 866 -27.34 20.11 8.78
N GLY A 867 -27.31 19.66 10.04
CA GLY A 867 -26.42 20.20 11.06
C GLY A 867 -24.95 19.96 10.72
N GLY A 868 -24.06 20.75 11.30
CA GLY A 868 -22.61 20.58 11.13
C GLY A 868 -22.10 19.29 11.76
N THR A 869 -21.31 18.52 11.02
CA THR A 869 -20.64 17.31 11.52
C THR A 869 -19.13 17.46 11.45
N ALA A 870 -18.43 17.00 12.48
CA ALA A 870 -16.97 17.06 12.52
C ALA A 870 -16.35 16.12 11.47
N SER A 871 -15.23 16.55 10.88
CA SER A 871 -14.44 15.72 9.98
C SER A 871 -13.92 14.48 10.69
N ASN A 872 -13.82 13.38 9.95
CA ASN A 872 -13.23 12.14 10.45
C ASN A 872 -11.69 12.23 10.44
N ALA A 873 -11.07 11.47 11.32
CA ALA A 873 -9.62 11.42 11.45
C ALA A 873 -9.12 10.00 11.77
N MET A 874 -7.94 9.66 11.25
CA MET A 874 -7.21 8.45 11.64
C MET A 874 -5.70 8.71 11.69
N ALA A 875 -5.01 7.91 12.49
CA ALA A 875 -3.56 7.85 12.44
C ALA A 875 -3.10 7.09 11.17
N PRO A 876 -2.06 7.56 10.47
CA PRO A 876 -1.39 6.81 9.42
C PRO A 876 -0.89 5.46 9.95
N ASP A 877 -1.23 4.38 9.27
CA ASP A 877 -0.76 3.04 9.64
C ASP A 877 0.73 2.89 9.29
N ALA A 878 1.57 2.72 10.31
CA ALA A 878 3.00 2.49 10.13
C ALA A 878 3.30 1.18 9.38
N ALA A 879 2.42 0.17 9.44
CA ALA A 879 2.58 -1.09 8.72
C ALA A 879 2.45 -0.94 7.20
N GLN A 880 1.79 0.12 6.71
CA GLN A 880 1.73 0.44 5.28
C GLN A 880 3.09 0.88 4.73
N ARG A 881 3.98 1.41 5.57
CA ARG A 881 5.39 1.61 5.21
C ARG A 881 6.12 0.27 5.23
N ARG A 882 5.90 -0.52 4.18
CA ARG A 882 6.65 -1.76 3.96
C ARG A 882 8.11 -1.39 3.66
N ALA A 883 9.05 -2.00 4.35
CA ALA A 883 10.49 -1.83 4.12
C ALA A 883 11.17 -3.17 3.82
N SER A 884 10.35 -4.15 3.45
CA SER A 884 10.77 -5.51 3.25
C SER A 884 11.76 -5.57 2.09
N TYR A 885 11.29 -5.33 0.88
CA TYR A 885 12.09 -5.43 -0.33
C TYR A 885 13.28 -4.46 -0.30
N ALA A 886 13.06 -3.25 0.21
CA ALA A 886 14.11 -2.25 0.44
C ALA A 886 15.23 -2.78 1.35
N ALA A 887 14.90 -3.41 2.48
CA ALA A 887 15.90 -3.94 3.41
C ALA A 887 16.76 -5.05 2.79
N LEU A 888 16.18 -5.93 1.95
CA LEU A 888 16.94 -6.93 1.21
C LEU A 888 17.97 -6.29 0.28
N LEU A 889 17.53 -5.29 -0.49
CA LEU A 889 18.40 -4.57 -1.41
C LEU A 889 19.53 -3.87 -0.66
N GLN A 890 19.23 -3.21 0.46
CA GLN A 890 20.24 -2.57 1.30
C GLN A 890 21.25 -3.57 1.88
N GLN A 891 20.78 -4.68 2.45
CA GLN A 891 21.66 -5.71 3.03
C GLN A 891 22.55 -6.37 1.97
N GLY A 892 22.02 -6.60 0.76
CA GLY A 892 22.80 -7.10 -0.36
C GLY A 892 23.91 -6.14 -0.78
N VAL A 893 23.62 -4.84 -0.87
CA VAL A 893 24.63 -3.79 -1.17
C VAL A 893 25.67 -3.71 -0.04
N ALA A 894 25.26 -3.77 1.22
CA ALA A 894 26.15 -3.76 2.38
C ALA A 894 27.13 -4.95 2.35
N TYR A 895 26.63 -6.16 2.09
CA TYR A 895 27.47 -7.35 1.93
C TYR A 895 28.52 -7.17 0.82
N VAL A 896 28.09 -6.68 -0.36
CA VAL A 896 29.00 -6.40 -1.47
C VAL A 896 30.08 -5.39 -1.06
N THR A 897 29.69 -4.29 -0.41
CA THR A 897 30.63 -3.25 0.05
C THR A 897 31.66 -3.82 1.03
N ILE A 898 31.23 -4.62 2.02
CA ILE A 898 32.13 -5.21 3.04
C ILE A 898 33.17 -6.12 2.40
N VAL A 899 32.75 -7.00 1.48
CA VAL A 899 33.68 -7.92 0.78
C VAL A 899 34.64 -7.13 -0.10
N MET A 900 34.17 -6.12 -0.82
CA MET A 900 35.03 -5.24 -1.64
C MET A 900 36.08 -4.53 -0.79
N ILE A 901 35.70 -3.97 0.37
CA ILE A 901 36.64 -3.35 1.31
C ILE A 901 37.69 -4.35 1.79
N PHE A 902 37.26 -5.55 2.17
CA PHE A 902 38.16 -6.60 2.65
C PHE A 902 39.20 -6.98 1.59
N ILE A 903 38.78 -7.28 0.35
CA ILE A 903 39.69 -7.69 -0.71
C ILE A 903 40.60 -6.55 -1.17
N MET A 904 40.08 -5.32 -1.30
CA MET A 904 40.91 -4.15 -1.63
C MET A 904 41.99 -3.89 -0.57
N SER A 905 41.65 -4.08 0.71
CA SER A 905 42.62 -3.97 1.82
C SER A 905 43.71 -5.04 1.73
N LEU A 906 43.34 -6.28 1.39
CA LEU A 906 44.32 -7.35 1.16
C LEU A 906 45.25 -7.04 -0.02
N VAL A 907 44.71 -6.57 -1.14
CA VAL A 907 45.50 -6.18 -2.33
C VAL A 907 46.47 -5.04 -1.99
N PHE A 908 46.02 -4.04 -1.22
CA PHE A 908 46.84 -2.91 -0.78
C PHE A 908 47.96 -3.34 0.18
N LEU A 909 47.65 -4.14 1.21
CA LEU A 909 48.66 -4.67 2.14
C LEU A 909 49.70 -5.52 1.41
N ASN A 910 49.27 -6.32 0.42
CA ASN A 910 50.19 -7.13 -0.38
C ASN A 910 51.04 -6.28 -1.35
N ALA A 911 50.48 -5.18 -1.88
CA ALA A 911 51.23 -4.21 -2.68
C ALA A 911 52.34 -3.53 -1.86
N LEU A 912 52.08 -3.19 -0.59
CA LEU A 912 53.09 -2.67 0.35
C LEU A 912 54.16 -3.73 0.65
N ARG A 913 53.74 -4.96 0.96
CA ARG A 913 54.66 -6.09 1.24
C ARG A 913 55.59 -6.37 0.06
N SER A 914 55.09 -6.29 -1.17
CA SER A 914 55.85 -6.52 -2.40
C SER A 914 56.65 -5.30 -2.87
N ARG A 915 56.74 -4.22 -2.06
CA ARG A 915 57.44 -2.95 -2.37
C ARG A 915 57.00 -2.32 -3.70
N GLY A 916 55.69 -2.41 -4.02
CA GLY A 916 55.12 -1.85 -5.24
C GLY A 916 55.44 -2.61 -6.54
N ARG A 917 56.01 -3.82 -6.45
CA ARG A 917 56.34 -4.68 -7.60
C ARG A 917 55.10 -5.46 -8.06
N LEU A 918 54.13 -4.77 -8.65
CA LEU A 918 52.88 -5.34 -9.18
C LEU A 918 52.56 -4.78 -10.58
N GLU A 919 51.72 -5.44 -11.37
CA GLU A 919 51.26 -4.89 -12.65
C GLU A 919 50.24 -3.77 -12.42
N SER A 920 50.69 -2.52 -12.52
CA SER A 920 49.85 -1.35 -12.22
C SER A 920 48.58 -1.23 -13.06
N ARG A 921 48.60 -1.76 -14.30
CA ARG A 921 47.43 -1.81 -15.20
C ARG A 921 46.29 -2.63 -14.61
N ASN A 922 46.60 -3.67 -13.86
CA ASN A 922 45.61 -4.59 -13.32
C ASN A 922 44.77 -3.95 -12.22
N LEU A 923 45.30 -2.95 -11.50
CA LEU A 923 44.56 -2.21 -10.47
C LEU A 923 43.32 -1.48 -11.04
N PHE A 924 43.34 -1.04 -12.30
CA PHE A 924 42.17 -0.41 -12.94
C PHE A 924 41.04 -1.39 -13.24
N CYS A 925 41.32 -2.70 -13.21
CA CYS A 925 40.33 -3.75 -13.41
C CYS A 925 39.80 -4.31 -12.08
N ILE A 926 40.19 -3.74 -10.93
CA ILE A 926 39.89 -4.31 -9.61
C ILE A 926 38.40 -4.53 -9.38
N ASN A 927 37.55 -3.54 -9.65
CA ASN A 927 36.11 -3.67 -9.45
C ASN A 927 35.53 -4.81 -10.28
N ARG A 928 35.91 -4.85 -11.55
CA ARG A 928 35.44 -5.83 -12.51
C ARG A 928 35.88 -7.25 -12.18
N VAL A 929 37.15 -7.43 -11.81
CA VAL A 929 37.73 -8.75 -11.54
C VAL A 929 37.31 -9.23 -10.15
N VAL A 930 37.53 -8.41 -9.11
CA VAL A 930 37.18 -8.76 -7.73
C VAL A 930 35.69 -8.99 -7.59
N GLY A 931 34.86 -8.12 -8.17
CA GLY A 931 33.41 -8.25 -8.04
C GLY A 931 32.89 -9.59 -8.57
N LEU A 932 33.37 -10.05 -9.73
CA LEU A 932 32.90 -11.31 -10.31
C LEU A 932 33.50 -12.53 -9.63
N VAL A 933 34.76 -12.46 -9.20
CA VAL A 933 35.45 -13.58 -8.55
C VAL A 933 34.96 -13.81 -7.13
N TRP A 934 34.78 -12.74 -6.35
CA TRP A 934 34.53 -12.82 -4.91
C TRP A 934 33.04 -12.67 -4.53
N LEU A 935 32.23 -12.00 -5.34
CA LEU A 935 30.80 -11.82 -5.07
C LEU A 935 29.92 -12.67 -5.99
N GLY A 936 30.32 -12.78 -7.26
CA GLY A 936 29.56 -13.46 -8.30
C GLY A 936 28.48 -12.60 -8.95
N ARG A 937 28.01 -13.05 -10.12
CA ARG A 937 27.08 -12.30 -10.99
C ARG A 937 25.77 -11.86 -10.32
N PRO A 938 25.07 -12.70 -9.52
CA PRO A 938 23.76 -12.32 -8.96
C PRO A 938 23.83 -11.12 -8.00
N LEU A 939 24.86 -11.06 -7.15
CA LEU A 939 25.02 -9.95 -6.21
C LEU A 939 25.46 -8.65 -6.88
N LEU A 940 26.21 -8.75 -7.99
CA LEU A 940 26.52 -7.59 -8.82
C LEU A 940 25.30 -7.06 -9.58
N LEU A 941 24.44 -7.97 -10.07
CA LEU A 941 23.16 -7.58 -10.66
C LEU A 941 22.26 -6.91 -9.63
N LEU A 942 22.15 -7.48 -8.42
CA LEU A 942 21.42 -6.88 -7.31
C LEU A 942 21.90 -5.46 -7.03
N ARG A 943 23.21 -5.26 -6.93
CA ARG A 943 23.81 -3.93 -6.72
C ARG A 943 23.56 -2.97 -7.89
N SER A 944 23.55 -3.47 -9.12
CA SER A 944 23.14 -2.65 -10.26
C SER A 944 21.65 -2.30 -10.22
N ILE A 945 20.78 -3.19 -9.76
CA ILE A 945 19.34 -2.94 -9.64
C ILE A 945 19.08 -1.80 -8.64
N THR A 946 19.77 -1.77 -7.50
CA THR A 946 19.61 -0.66 -6.54
C THR A 946 20.00 0.70 -7.13
N ALA A 947 21.06 0.72 -7.94
CA ALA A 947 21.47 1.91 -8.68
C ALA A 947 20.46 2.29 -9.78
N LEU A 948 19.91 1.31 -10.50
CA LEU A 948 18.86 1.53 -11.49
C LEU A 948 17.60 2.12 -10.84
N CYS A 949 17.20 1.61 -9.67
CA CYS A 949 16.10 2.19 -8.88
C CYS A 949 16.42 3.63 -8.49
N LEU A 950 17.60 3.90 -7.93
CA LEU A 950 18.02 5.26 -7.54
C LEU A 950 17.93 6.27 -8.70
N LEU A 951 18.41 5.92 -9.90
CA LEU A 951 18.42 6.84 -11.04
C LEU A 951 17.06 7.00 -11.74
N ASN A 952 16.13 6.06 -11.51
CA ASN A 952 14.80 6.03 -12.12
C ASN A 952 13.68 6.24 -11.09
N THR A 953 14.01 6.80 -9.93
CA THR A 953 13.06 7.18 -8.88
C THR A 953 13.26 8.65 -8.53
N SER A 954 12.15 9.38 -8.37
CA SER A 954 12.11 10.76 -7.91
C SER A 954 11.83 10.81 -6.41
N VAL A 955 12.01 11.98 -5.79
CA VAL A 955 11.68 12.19 -4.37
C VAL A 955 10.85 13.44 -4.27
N ALA A 956 9.84 13.42 -3.39
CA ALA A 956 9.08 14.59 -3.00
C ALA A 956 9.16 14.75 -1.48
N ASP A 957 9.66 15.89 -1.03
CA ASP A 957 9.85 16.20 0.38
C ASP A 957 8.73 17.13 0.84
N VAL A 958 8.17 16.87 2.02
CA VAL A 958 7.22 17.79 2.64
C VAL A 958 8.02 18.90 3.33
N VAL A 959 7.94 20.12 2.80
CA VAL A 959 8.72 21.27 3.26
C VAL A 959 7.81 22.37 3.76
N GLN A 960 8.20 22.96 4.89
CA GLN A 960 7.56 24.14 5.46
C GLN A 960 8.25 25.42 4.97
N VAL A 961 7.50 26.33 4.36
CA VAL A 961 7.97 27.67 3.94
C VAL A 961 7.19 28.71 4.72
N GLY A 962 7.86 29.36 5.68
CA GLY A 962 7.19 30.21 6.67
C GLY A 962 6.21 29.37 7.50
N ALA A 963 4.92 29.64 7.35
CA ALA A 963 3.84 28.95 8.06
C ALA A 963 2.95 28.08 7.15
N VAL A 964 3.35 27.85 5.89
CA VAL A 964 2.66 26.91 4.98
C VAL A 964 3.49 25.66 4.73
N THR A 965 2.82 24.55 4.48
CA THR A 965 3.44 23.27 4.13
C THR A 965 3.11 22.92 2.67
N HIS A 966 4.12 22.52 1.89
CA HIS A 966 3.96 22.09 0.50
C HIS A 966 4.96 20.97 0.15
N PHE A 967 4.74 20.27 -0.97
CA PHE A 967 5.76 19.38 -1.53
C PHE A 967 6.82 20.18 -2.29
N ALA A 968 8.08 19.93 -1.98
CA ALA A 968 9.22 20.32 -2.80
C ALA A 968 9.70 19.11 -3.60
N LEU A 969 10.04 19.33 -4.88
CA LEU A 969 10.60 18.32 -5.77
C LEU A 969 12.09 18.58 -6.00
N PRO A 970 12.98 18.18 -5.06
CA PRO A 970 14.40 18.38 -5.22
C PRO A 970 14.95 17.56 -6.40
N LYS A 971 15.83 18.18 -7.20
CA LYS A 971 16.57 17.46 -8.23
C LYS A 971 17.55 16.48 -7.58
N LEU A 972 17.72 15.30 -8.17
CA LEU A 972 18.73 14.34 -7.73
C LEU A 972 20.12 15.02 -7.77
N PRO A 973 20.82 15.13 -6.62
CA PRO A 973 22.11 15.80 -6.58
C PRO A 973 23.12 15.20 -7.55
N TRP A 974 24.00 16.04 -8.11
CA TRP A 974 24.97 15.63 -9.13
C TRP A 974 25.86 14.47 -8.65
N TYR A 975 26.25 14.44 -7.37
CA TYR A 975 27.08 13.38 -6.80
C TYR A 975 26.33 12.04 -6.69
N LYS A 976 25.02 12.04 -6.35
CA LYS A 976 24.17 10.84 -6.35
C LYS A 976 24.02 10.30 -7.78
N THR A 977 23.91 11.19 -8.77
CA THR A 977 23.83 10.82 -10.19
C THR A 977 25.12 10.16 -10.69
N VAL A 978 26.29 10.80 -10.45
CA VAL A 978 27.59 10.29 -10.88
C VAL A 978 27.91 8.94 -10.24
N LEU A 979 27.63 8.81 -8.94
CA LEU A 979 27.88 7.57 -8.22
C LEU A 979 26.88 6.48 -8.60
N GLY A 980 25.59 6.79 -8.68
CA GLY A 980 24.56 5.86 -9.15
C GLY A 980 24.86 5.34 -10.56
N ALA A 981 25.25 6.21 -11.49
CA ALA A 981 25.66 5.80 -12.83
C ALA A 981 26.89 4.87 -12.81
N SER A 982 27.84 5.10 -11.90
CA SER A 982 29.00 4.22 -11.74
C SER A 982 28.60 2.84 -11.24
N GLU A 983 27.57 2.74 -10.41
CA GLU A 983 27.06 1.49 -9.86
C GLU A 983 26.20 0.72 -10.88
N VAL A 984 25.56 1.40 -11.84
CA VAL A 984 24.95 0.72 -13.01
C VAL A 984 26.01 0.00 -13.87
N THR A 985 27.29 0.39 -13.80
CA THR A 985 28.35 -0.31 -14.57
C THR A 985 28.57 -1.75 -14.11
N TRP A 986 28.09 -2.15 -12.93
CA TRP A 986 28.08 -3.55 -12.51
C TRP A 986 27.30 -4.44 -13.48
N LEU A 987 26.17 -3.95 -14.01
CA LEU A 987 25.44 -4.64 -15.08
C LEU A 987 26.32 -4.81 -16.33
N VAL A 988 27.03 -3.75 -16.73
CA VAL A 988 27.96 -3.80 -17.88
C VAL A 988 29.09 -4.80 -17.63
N TYR A 989 29.60 -4.94 -16.40
CA TYR A 989 30.61 -5.95 -16.07
C TYR A 989 30.07 -7.38 -16.19
N VAL A 990 28.84 -7.62 -15.73
CA VAL A 990 28.17 -8.92 -15.88
C VAL A 990 27.92 -9.24 -17.35
N LEU A 991 27.48 -8.26 -18.15
CA LEU A 991 27.30 -8.41 -19.61
C LEU A 991 28.62 -8.73 -20.31
N ASN A 992 29.69 -8.00 -19.98
CA ASN A 992 31.02 -8.27 -20.53
C ASN A 992 31.51 -9.68 -20.19
N ASP A 993 31.25 -10.15 -18.97
CA ASP A 993 31.61 -11.50 -18.54
C ASP A 993 30.80 -12.57 -19.28
N LEU A 994 29.48 -12.39 -19.38
CA LEU A 994 28.60 -13.31 -20.12
C LEU A 994 28.98 -13.39 -21.60
N LEU A 995 29.30 -12.25 -22.21
CA LEU A 995 29.67 -12.16 -23.62
C LEU A 995 31.15 -12.50 -23.86
N SER A 996 31.98 -12.63 -22.83
CA SER A 996 33.40 -12.96 -22.96
C SER A 996 33.62 -14.36 -23.56
N CYS A 997 32.66 -15.27 -23.39
CA CYS A 997 32.71 -16.59 -24.02
C CYS A 997 32.54 -16.53 -25.55
N ALA A 998 31.93 -15.47 -26.09
CA ALA A 998 31.70 -15.27 -27.52
C ALA A 998 32.68 -14.24 -28.12
N THR A 999 33.00 -13.20 -27.37
CA THR A 999 33.88 -12.11 -27.81
C THR A 999 35.36 -12.39 -27.54
N HIS A 1000 35.66 -13.30 -26.61
CA HIS A 1000 37.01 -13.77 -26.28
C HIS A 1000 38.00 -12.62 -26.02
N HIS A 1001 39.07 -12.56 -26.78
CA HIS A 1001 40.10 -11.53 -26.71
C HIS A 1001 39.60 -10.13 -27.06
N TYR A 1002 38.52 -9.98 -27.84
CA TYR A 1002 37.95 -8.66 -28.08
C TYR A 1002 37.43 -8.04 -26.78
N THR A 1003 37.07 -8.86 -25.78
CA THR A 1003 36.61 -8.36 -24.49
C THR A 1003 37.62 -7.37 -23.91
N SER A 1004 38.94 -7.60 -23.98
CA SER A 1004 39.95 -6.68 -23.43
C SER A 1004 39.92 -5.29 -24.06
N LEU A 1005 39.56 -5.19 -25.35
CA LEU A 1005 39.56 -3.94 -26.12
C LEU A 1005 38.32 -3.09 -25.88
N TYR A 1006 37.14 -3.71 -25.82
CA TYR A 1006 35.87 -2.98 -25.70
C TYR A 1006 35.37 -2.86 -24.26
N ALA A 1007 35.79 -3.76 -23.36
CA ALA A 1007 35.38 -3.84 -21.96
C ALA A 1007 35.35 -2.49 -21.23
N PHE A 1008 36.50 -1.81 -21.16
CA PHE A 1008 36.61 -0.57 -20.40
C PHE A 1008 35.88 0.57 -21.13
N LYS A 1009 35.90 0.56 -22.47
CA LYS A 1009 35.22 1.56 -23.33
C LYS A 1009 33.71 1.51 -23.13
N SER A 1010 33.12 0.31 -23.12
CA SER A 1010 31.68 0.13 -22.92
C SER A 1010 31.22 0.60 -21.55
N SER A 1011 31.99 0.33 -20.49
CA SER A 1011 31.66 0.79 -19.13
C SER A 1011 31.80 2.31 -18.97
N ASN A 1012 32.86 2.93 -19.51
CA ASN A 1012 33.03 4.38 -19.44
C ASN A 1012 32.00 5.12 -20.30
N LEU A 1013 31.69 4.57 -21.47
CA LEU A 1013 30.64 5.11 -22.33
C LEU A 1013 29.28 5.03 -21.64
N ALA A 1014 28.90 3.85 -21.10
CA ALA A 1014 27.65 3.71 -20.37
C ALA A 1014 27.58 4.68 -19.19
N TRP A 1015 28.67 4.81 -18.42
CA TRP A 1015 28.75 5.76 -17.31
C TRP A 1015 28.51 7.21 -17.75
N LEU A 1016 29.20 7.67 -18.81
CA LEU A 1016 29.04 9.03 -19.35
C LEU A 1016 27.63 9.27 -19.90
N VAL A 1017 27.11 8.35 -20.72
CA VAL A 1017 25.78 8.47 -21.31
C VAL A 1017 24.71 8.51 -20.21
N LEU A 1018 24.82 7.68 -19.18
CA LEU A 1018 23.87 7.66 -18.07
C LEU A 1018 23.91 8.94 -17.24
N ILE A 1019 25.09 9.53 -17.01
CA ILE A 1019 25.21 10.84 -16.37
C ILE A 1019 24.51 11.90 -17.23
N CYS A 1020 24.82 11.97 -18.53
CA CYS A 1020 24.23 12.95 -19.44
C CYS A 1020 22.72 12.82 -19.51
N VAL A 1021 22.19 11.62 -19.76
CA VAL A 1021 20.75 11.37 -19.87
C VAL A 1021 20.02 11.72 -18.57
N THR A 1022 20.59 11.35 -17.41
CA THR A 1022 19.96 11.63 -16.11
C THR A 1022 19.99 13.11 -15.75
N SER A 1023 21.06 13.82 -16.11
CA SER A 1023 21.18 15.27 -15.85
C SER A 1023 20.35 16.13 -16.82
N ILE A 1024 20.23 15.74 -18.09
CA ILE A 1024 19.44 16.48 -19.09
C ILE A 1024 17.94 16.26 -18.87
N HIS A 1025 17.55 15.04 -18.51
CA HIS A 1025 16.16 14.66 -18.29
C HIS A 1025 15.96 14.13 -16.86
N PRO A 1026 15.87 15.00 -15.83
CA PRO A 1026 15.56 14.55 -14.47
C PRO A 1026 14.16 13.94 -14.40
N LEU A 1027 13.97 12.91 -13.56
CA LEU A 1027 12.66 12.31 -13.37
C LEU A 1027 11.83 13.17 -12.42
N ALA A 1028 10.59 13.49 -12.80
CA ALA A 1028 9.59 14.09 -11.94
C ALA A 1028 8.51 13.04 -11.60
N PRO A 1029 7.92 13.08 -10.40
CA PRO A 1029 6.81 12.21 -10.05
C PRO A 1029 5.58 12.57 -10.88
N THR A 1030 4.83 11.56 -11.28
CA THR A 1030 3.58 11.74 -12.05
C THR A 1030 2.42 11.15 -11.27
N GLY A 1031 1.39 11.94 -11.01
CA GLY A 1031 0.18 11.45 -10.37
C GLY A 1031 -1.07 11.72 -11.19
N LYS A 1032 -2.11 10.92 -10.95
CA LYS A 1032 -3.49 11.24 -11.34
C LYS A 1032 -4.43 10.88 -10.20
N LEU A 1033 -5.40 11.73 -9.95
CA LEU A 1033 -6.61 11.36 -9.22
C LEU A 1033 -7.57 10.71 -10.21
N GLN A 1034 -8.11 9.57 -9.84
CA GLN A 1034 -9.16 8.88 -10.58
C GLN A 1034 -9.89 7.99 -9.58
N ARG A 1035 -11.04 8.45 -9.08
CA ARG A 1035 -11.85 7.70 -8.12
C ARG A 1035 -12.73 6.68 -8.82
N ALA A 1036 -12.44 5.41 -8.55
CA ALA A 1036 -13.27 4.27 -8.92
C ALA A 1036 -13.66 3.52 -7.64
N CYS A 1037 -14.96 3.36 -7.42
CA CYS A 1037 -15.53 2.72 -6.24
C CYS A 1037 -16.41 1.54 -6.63
N ASP A 1038 -16.22 0.42 -5.92
CA ASP A 1038 -17.12 -0.72 -5.93
C ASP A 1038 -18.01 -0.66 -4.69
N ALA A 1039 -19.32 -0.85 -4.85
CA ALA A 1039 -20.24 -0.94 -3.72
C ALA A 1039 -20.35 -2.37 -3.21
N ARG A 1040 -20.23 -2.55 -1.91
CA ARG A 1040 -20.54 -3.79 -1.20
C ARG A 1040 -21.98 -3.72 -0.72
N ASP A 1041 -22.77 -4.72 -1.13
CA ASP A 1041 -24.19 -4.82 -0.82
C ASP A 1041 -24.96 -3.52 -1.13
N MET A 1042 -24.62 -2.89 -2.27
CA MET A 1042 -25.17 -1.64 -2.84
C MET A 1042 -24.98 -0.37 -1.99
N ASP A 1043 -25.40 -0.37 -0.73
CA ASP A 1043 -25.42 0.80 0.16
C ASP A 1043 -24.87 0.50 1.57
N ALA A 1044 -24.24 -0.68 1.78
CA ALA A 1044 -23.61 -1.02 3.05
C ALA A 1044 -22.20 -0.43 3.17
N ALA A 1045 -21.37 -0.54 2.13
CA ALA A 1045 -20.02 0.03 2.09
C ALA A 1045 -19.53 0.31 0.66
N LEU A 1046 -18.50 1.14 0.54
CA LEU A 1046 -17.77 1.39 -0.70
C LEU A 1046 -16.28 1.04 -0.51
N VAL A 1047 -15.69 0.38 -1.51
CA VAL A 1047 -14.25 0.14 -1.62
C VAL A 1047 -13.74 0.91 -2.83
N CYS A 1048 -12.89 1.90 -2.61
CA CYS A 1048 -12.46 2.87 -3.59
C CYS A 1048 -10.94 2.84 -3.81
N THR A 1049 -10.56 3.05 -5.08
CA THR A 1049 -9.20 3.47 -5.45
C THR A 1049 -9.30 4.87 -6.02
N SER A 1050 -8.68 5.86 -5.36
CA SER A 1050 -8.89 7.28 -5.69
C SER A 1050 -7.78 7.94 -6.49
N GLY A 1051 -6.65 7.27 -6.65
CA GLY A 1051 -5.57 7.83 -7.43
C GLY A 1051 -4.37 6.92 -7.52
N TYR A 1052 -3.41 7.42 -8.29
CA TYR A 1052 -2.17 6.76 -8.58
C TYR A 1052 -1.04 7.78 -8.60
N ILE A 1053 0.08 7.46 -7.98
CA ILE A 1053 1.31 8.27 -7.98
C ILE A 1053 2.48 7.38 -8.38
N ALA A 1054 3.07 7.66 -9.53
CA ALA A 1054 4.35 7.09 -9.94
C ALA A 1054 5.49 7.95 -9.40
N ILE A 1055 6.23 7.42 -8.42
CA ILE A 1055 7.46 8.05 -7.95
C ILE A 1055 8.65 7.61 -8.81
N GLY A 1056 8.57 6.41 -9.41
CA GLY A 1056 9.55 5.91 -10.37
C GLY A 1056 8.94 5.61 -11.75
N SER A 1057 9.80 5.36 -12.74
CA SER A 1057 9.37 5.01 -14.10
C SER A 1057 9.99 3.70 -14.57
N TYR A 1058 9.15 2.69 -14.75
CA TYR A 1058 9.57 1.40 -15.30
C TYR A 1058 10.05 1.51 -16.75
N ALA A 1059 9.38 2.31 -17.57
CA ALA A 1059 9.79 2.56 -18.96
C ALA A 1059 11.21 3.18 -19.05
N ARG A 1060 11.50 4.16 -18.19
CA ARG A 1060 12.83 4.78 -18.12
C ARG A 1060 13.89 3.81 -17.60
N LEU A 1061 13.53 2.94 -16.65
CA LEU A 1061 14.41 1.88 -16.18
C LEU A 1061 14.77 0.92 -17.33
N GLN A 1062 13.79 0.49 -18.13
CA GLN A 1062 14.03 -0.32 -19.33
C GLN A 1062 14.95 0.38 -20.33
N ALA A 1063 14.74 1.67 -20.58
CA ALA A 1063 15.63 2.47 -21.45
C ALA A 1063 17.06 2.53 -20.89
N THR A 1064 17.21 2.71 -19.58
CA THR A 1064 18.51 2.73 -18.89
C THR A 1064 19.26 1.40 -19.03
N VAL A 1065 18.55 0.28 -18.90
CA VAL A 1065 19.09 -1.06 -19.17
C VAL A 1065 19.46 -1.19 -20.66
N GLY A 1066 18.59 -0.73 -21.56
CA GLY A 1066 18.85 -0.71 -23.00
C GLY A 1066 20.11 0.06 -23.39
N ILE A 1067 20.38 1.21 -22.74
CA ILE A 1067 21.62 1.99 -22.91
C ILE A 1067 22.84 1.15 -22.53
N ALA A 1068 22.79 0.42 -21.40
CA ALA A 1068 23.90 -0.42 -20.97
C ALA A 1068 24.22 -1.53 -21.99
N PHE A 1069 23.19 -2.21 -22.53
CA PHE A 1069 23.35 -3.19 -23.61
C PHE A 1069 23.87 -2.55 -24.90
N GLY A 1070 23.31 -1.40 -25.31
CA GLY A 1070 23.70 -0.68 -26.52
C GLY A 1070 25.16 -0.23 -26.48
N CYS A 1071 25.64 0.25 -25.34
CA CYS A 1071 27.05 0.65 -25.16
C CYS A 1071 28.01 -0.54 -25.30
N VAL A 1072 27.62 -1.73 -24.80
CA VAL A 1072 28.40 -2.97 -24.95
C VAL A 1072 28.48 -3.40 -26.41
N LEU A 1073 27.33 -3.46 -27.09
CA LEU A 1073 27.25 -3.87 -28.49
C LEU A 1073 28.00 -2.90 -29.42
N MET A 1074 27.81 -1.59 -29.23
CA MET A 1074 28.47 -0.57 -30.03
C MET A 1074 29.98 -0.59 -29.83
N ALA A 1075 30.46 -0.67 -28.59
CA ALA A 1075 31.89 -0.75 -28.33
C ALA A 1075 32.51 -2.02 -28.94
N TYR A 1076 31.82 -3.17 -28.83
CA TYR A 1076 32.28 -4.41 -29.48
C TYR A 1076 32.32 -4.28 -31.01
N ALA A 1077 31.26 -3.76 -31.63
CA ALA A 1077 31.17 -3.61 -33.09
C ALA A 1077 32.26 -2.68 -33.63
N VAL A 1078 32.52 -1.55 -32.95
CA VAL A 1078 33.58 -0.61 -33.31
C VAL A 1078 34.96 -1.28 -33.24
N GLU A 1079 35.26 -2.03 -32.19
CA GLU A 1079 36.56 -2.72 -32.06
C GLU A 1079 36.70 -3.87 -33.04
N ARG A 1080 35.61 -4.60 -33.33
CA ARG A 1080 35.57 -5.66 -34.34
C ARG A 1080 35.81 -5.11 -35.75
N TRP A 1081 35.27 -3.92 -36.04
CA TRP A 1081 35.49 -3.21 -37.30
C TRP A 1081 36.91 -2.66 -37.41
N ARG A 1082 37.44 -2.04 -36.34
CA ARG A 1082 38.80 -1.48 -36.31
C ARG A 1082 39.89 -2.55 -36.41
N VAL A 1083 39.71 -3.71 -35.78
CA VAL A 1083 40.71 -4.79 -35.76
C VAL A 1083 40.05 -6.14 -36.08
N PRO A 1084 39.83 -6.50 -37.36
CA PRO A 1084 39.07 -7.69 -37.74
C PRO A 1084 39.74 -9.05 -37.44
N ARG A 1085 41.04 -9.06 -37.12
CA ARG A 1085 41.80 -10.28 -36.80
C ARG A 1085 42.83 -9.98 -35.71
N LEU A 1086 42.46 -10.17 -34.44
CA LEU A 1086 43.41 -10.11 -33.33
C LEU A 1086 44.13 -11.48 -33.21
N ALA A 1087 45.47 -11.51 -33.15
CA ALA A 1087 46.36 -12.71 -33.11
C ALA A 1087 46.45 -13.34 -31.72
N SER A 1088 47.04 -14.55 -31.42
CA SER A 1088 46.89 -15.37 -30.15
C SER A 1088 47.91 -15.51 -28.92
N ALA A 1089 47.75 -14.91 -27.69
CA ALA A 1089 48.69 -14.71 -26.51
C ALA A 1089 48.33 -15.33 -25.20
N LEU A 1090 47.07 -15.60 -24.96
CA LEU A 1090 46.65 -15.67 -23.58
C LEU A 1090 47.36 -16.85 -22.90
N PRO A 1091 47.76 -16.70 -21.62
CA PRO A 1091 48.37 -17.79 -20.89
C PRO A 1091 47.43 -18.99 -20.94
N LYS A 1092 47.96 -20.15 -21.32
CA LYS A 1092 47.24 -21.42 -21.23
C LYS A 1092 47.21 -21.84 -19.76
N THR A 1093 46.25 -21.33 -19.00
CA THR A 1093 46.11 -21.64 -17.58
C THR A 1093 44.64 -21.86 -17.23
N LEU A 1094 44.41 -22.81 -16.32
CA LEU A 1094 43.09 -23.12 -15.77
C LEU A 1094 42.83 -22.43 -14.43
N LEU A 1095 43.86 -21.75 -13.88
CA LEU A 1095 43.83 -21.08 -12.58
C LEU A 1095 43.06 -19.75 -12.60
N LEU A 1096 42.65 -19.28 -13.78
CA LEU A 1096 42.00 -17.97 -13.97
C LEU A 1096 40.63 -18.16 -14.61
N ASN A 1097 39.64 -17.42 -14.12
CA ASN A 1097 38.35 -17.34 -14.79
C ASN A 1097 38.46 -16.49 -16.07
N ALA A 1098 37.48 -16.62 -16.98
CA ALA A 1098 37.48 -15.92 -18.27
C ALA A 1098 37.72 -14.40 -18.13
N GLN A 1099 37.05 -13.75 -17.17
CA GLN A 1099 37.26 -12.34 -16.87
C GLN A 1099 38.72 -12.01 -16.52
N SER A 1100 39.34 -12.74 -15.58
CA SER A 1100 40.74 -12.49 -15.19
C SER A 1100 41.71 -12.79 -16.33
N LEU A 1101 41.42 -13.81 -17.13
CA LEU A 1101 42.25 -14.18 -18.27
C LEU A 1101 42.30 -13.07 -19.32
N TYR A 1102 41.14 -12.53 -19.72
CA TYR A 1102 41.05 -11.50 -20.76
C TYR A 1102 41.32 -10.08 -20.26
N MET A 1103 41.08 -9.77 -18.97
CA MET A 1103 41.21 -8.39 -18.44
C MET A 1103 42.58 -8.08 -17.85
N LEU A 1104 43.30 -9.08 -17.30
CA LEU A 1104 44.61 -8.84 -16.71
C LEU A 1104 45.65 -8.58 -17.81
N SER A 1105 46.51 -7.59 -17.59
CA SER A 1105 47.64 -7.25 -18.43
C SER A 1105 48.80 -8.21 -18.14
N TRP A 1106 49.28 -8.89 -19.19
CA TRP A 1106 50.36 -9.87 -19.10
C TRP A 1106 51.73 -9.33 -19.53
N THR A 1107 51.78 -8.06 -19.93
CA THR A 1107 52.81 -7.60 -20.85
C THR A 1107 54.18 -7.40 -20.25
N HIS A 1108 54.24 -7.12 -18.95
CA HIS A 1108 55.50 -7.01 -18.22
C HIS A 1108 55.77 -8.22 -17.31
N TRP A 1109 54.90 -9.24 -17.38
CA TRP A 1109 54.95 -10.46 -16.57
C TRP A 1109 55.06 -11.73 -17.43
N ARG A 1110 55.85 -11.64 -18.50
CA ARG A 1110 56.24 -12.76 -19.37
C ARG A 1110 57.78 -12.85 -19.41
N HIS A 1111 58.32 -14.07 -19.30
CA HIS A 1111 59.74 -14.37 -19.50
C HIS A 1111 59.86 -15.57 -20.43
N GLY A 1112 60.36 -15.37 -21.65
CA GLY A 1112 60.33 -16.40 -22.69
C GLY A 1112 58.89 -16.80 -23.04
N ASP A 1113 58.58 -18.10 -22.97
CA ASP A 1113 57.22 -18.63 -23.12
C ASP A 1113 56.46 -18.81 -21.79
N GLU A 1114 57.09 -18.44 -20.66
CA GLU A 1114 56.49 -18.55 -19.35
C GLU A 1114 55.78 -17.26 -18.91
N PHE A 1115 54.52 -17.38 -18.47
CA PHE A 1115 53.71 -16.31 -17.89
C PHE A 1115 53.74 -16.36 -16.37
N PHE A 1116 53.80 -15.18 -15.74
CA PHE A 1116 53.78 -15.00 -14.30
C PHE A 1116 52.65 -14.05 -13.90
N LEU A 1117 52.10 -14.23 -12.70
CA LEU A 1117 51.08 -13.37 -12.12
C LEU A 1117 51.59 -12.77 -10.82
N ASP A 1118 51.55 -11.45 -10.69
CA ASP A 1118 51.92 -10.82 -9.42
C ASP A 1118 50.94 -11.21 -8.32
N SER A 1119 51.43 -11.36 -7.09
CA SER A 1119 50.63 -11.84 -5.96
C SER A 1119 49.40 -10.96 -5.67
N SER A 1120 49.45 -9.66 -5.97
CA SER A 1120 48.30 -8.74 -5.79
C SER A 1120 47.21 -8.97 -6.85
N SER A 1121 47.58 -9.13 -8.12
CA SER A 1121 46.66 -9.58 -9.18
C SER A 1121 46.16 -11.01 -8.95
N GLY A 1122 46.98 -11.85 -8.28
CA GLY A 1122 46.58 -13.16 -7.77
C GLY A 1122 45.39 -13.06 -6.80
N ILE A 1123 45.50 -12.22 -5.76
CA ILE A 1123 44.40 -11.97 -4.81
C ILE A 1123 43.14 -11.48 -5.55
N MET A 1124 43.30 -10.55 -6.50
CA MET A 1124 42.18 -10.07 -7.31
C MET A 1124 41.49 -11.20 -8.08
N ALA A 1125 42.27 -12.09 -8.69
CA ALA A 1125 41.80 -13.26 -9.42
C ALA A 1125 41.36 -14.42 -8.51
N GLY A 1126 41.38 -14.27 -7.18
CA GLY A 1126 40.97 -15.31 -6.22
C GLY A 1126 42.06 -16.35 -5.93
N LEU A 1127 43.33 -15.99 -6.04
CA LEU A 1127 44.49 -16.84 -5.73
C LEU A 1127 45.24 -16.23 -4.54
N LEU A 1128 45.09 -16.82 -3.35
CA LEU A 1128 45.83 -16.41 -2.15
C LEU A 1128 47.15 -17.17 -2.07
N SER A 1129 48.26 -16.48 -2.31
CA SER A 1129 49.59 -17.09 -2.39
C SER A 1129 50.45 -16.78 -1.15
N LEU A 1130 50.98 -17.81 -0.49
CA LEU A 1130 51.95 -17.70 0.60
C LEU A 1130 53.24 -18.42 0.21
N GLN A 1131 54.37 -17.71 0.24
CA GLN A 1131 55.69 -18.30 0.03
C GLN A 1131 56.28 -18.76 1.37
N HIS A 1132 56.60 -20.05 1.49
CA HIS A 1132 57.35 -20.58 2.62
C HIS A 1132 58.52 -21.41 2.10
N LYS A 1133 59.76 -20.98 2.37
CA LYS A 1133 61.00 -21.54 1.80
C LYS A 1133 60.94 -21.54 0.25
N ASP A 1134 61.25 -22.68 -0.39
CA ASP A 1134 61.29 -22.85 -1.85
C ASP A 1134 59.94 -23.33 -2.44
N THR A 1135 58.83 -23.12 -1.73
CA THR A 1135 57.49 -23.57 -2.16
C THR A 1135 56.46 -22.45 -2.00
N TRP A 1136 55.68 -22.23 -3.06
CA TRP A 1136 54.48 -21.42 -3.08
C TRP A 1136 53.26 -22.27 -2.71
N TYR A 1137 52.53 -21.85 -1.68
CA TYR A 1137 51.22 -22.38 -1.31
C TYR A 1137 50.16 -21.43 -1.86
N ILE A 1138 49.44 -21.84 -2.89
CA ILE A 1138 48.43 -21.03 -3.58
C ILE A 1138 47.06 -21.61 -3.28
N PHE A 1139 46.27 -20.90 -2.50
CA PHE A 1139 44.88 -21.24 -2.25
C PHE A 1139 43.99 -20.55 -3.29
N ASP A 1140 43.47 -21.32 -4.24
CA ASP A 1140 42.45 -20.84 -5.18
C ASP A 1140 41.10 -20.79 -4.46
N THR A 1141 40.54 -19.59 -4.28
CA THR A 1141 39.27 -19.32 -3.59
C THR A 1141 38.04 -19.57 -4.45
N LYS A 1142 38.19 -19.84 -5.75
CA LYS A 1142 37.10 -20.24 -6.64
C LYS A 1142 36.92 -21.75 -6.54
N THR A 1143 38.02 -22.51 -6.64
CA THR A 1143 37.99 -23.98 -6.58
C THR A 1143 38.20 -24.54 -5.17
N TRP A 1144 38.60 -23.71 -4.21
CA TRP A 1144 38.95 -24.04 -2.81
C TRP A 1144 40.05 -25.09 -2.70
N ARG A 1145 41.12 -24.89 -3.45
CA ARG A 1145 42.25 -25.83 -3.51
C ARG A 1145 43.55 -25.17 -3.14
N LEU A 1146 44.34 -25.88 -2.37
CA LEU A 1146 45.71 -25.51 -2.06
C LEU A 1146 46.65 -26.19 -3.06
N LEU A 1147 47.34 -25.39 -3.84
CA LEU A 1147 48.31 -25.80 -4.84
C LEU A 1147 49.71 -25.50 -4.30
N MET A 1148 50.63 -26.46 -4.42
CA MET A 1148 52.02 -26.29 -4.03
C MET A 1148 52.88 -26.21 -5.29
N LEU A 1149 53.50 -25.04 -5.55
CA LEU A 1149 54.36 -24.82 -6.70
C LEU A 1149 55.81 -24.55 -6.25
N PRO A 1150 56.82 -25.13 -6.92
CA PRO A 1150 58.21 -24.79 -6.63
C PRO A 1150 58.50 -23.33 -7.00
N THR A 1151 59.35 -22.65 -6.23
CA THR A 1151 59.77 -21.27 -6.53
C THR A 1151 60.66 -21.24 -7.77
N ALA A 1152 60.35 -20.36 -8.74
CA ALA A 1152 61.22 -20.14 -9.90
C ALA A 1152 62.54 -19.48 -9.44
N HIS A 1153 63.65 -20.20 -9.55
CA HIS A 1153 64.99 -19.65 -9.35
C HIS A 1153 65.38 -18.85 -10.61
N ASP A 1154 65.98 -17.66 -10.40
CA ASP A 1154 66.73 -16.84 -11.39
C ASP A 1154 66.09 -15.66 -12.14
N CYS A 1155 65.07 -14.98 -11.62
CA CYS A 1155 64.78 -13.60 -12.10
C CYS A 1155 64.32 -12.65 -11.00
N GLY A 1156 65.15 -11.65 -10.66
CA GLY A 1156 64.94 -10.71 -9.54
C GLY A 1156 63.63 -9.90 -9.56
N ARG A 1157 62.97 -9.75 -10.72
CA ARG A 1157 61.64 -9.13 -10.87
C ARG A 1157 60.48 -10.07 -10.52
N PHE A 1158 60.62 -11.37 -10.76
CA PHE A 1158 59.57 -12.39 -10.58
C PHE A 1158 59.65 -13.14 -9.25
N LYS A 1159 60.54 -12.71 -8.34
CA LYS A 1159 60.75 -13.31 -7.01
C LYS A 1159 59.47 -13.45 -6.17
N HIS A 1160 58.44 -12.64 -6.44
CA HIS A 1160 57.15 -12.64 -5.74
C HIS A 1160 55.96 -12.91 -6.68
N ALA A 1161 56.21 -13.57 -7.82
CA ALA A 1161 55.22 -13.86 -8.85
C ALA A 1161 54.85 -15.36 -8.86
N ILE A 1162 53.59 -15.64 -9.13
CA ILE A 1162 53.03 -16.98 -9.31
C ILE A 1162 53.28 -17.42 -10.77
N PRO A 1163 53.99 -18.53 -11.04
CA PRO A 1163 54.14 -19.07 -12.39
C PRO A 1163 52.82 -19.68 -12.90
N LEU A 1164 52.35 -19.27 -14.07
CA LEU A 1164 51.08 -19.72 -14.68
C LEU A 1164 51.25 -20.71 -15.84
N SER A 1165 52.46 -20.81 -16.41
CA SER A 1165 52.70 -21.47 -17.71
C SER A 1165 52.97 -22.97 -17.66
N LYS A 1166 53.02 -23.57 -16.47
CA LYS A 1166 53.23 -25.02 -16.27
C LYS A 1166 51.97 -25.78 -15.82
N HIS A 1167 50.84 -25.10 -15.59
CA HIS A 1167 49.65 -25.65 -14.92
C HIS A 1167 48.31 -25.11 -15.42
#